data_AF-A0A0D3EL06-F1
#
_entry.id   AF-A0A0D3EL06-F1
#
_cell.length_a   1.000
_cell.length_b   1.000
_cell.length_c   1.000
_cell.angle_alpha   90.00
_cell.angle_beta   90.00
_cell.angle_gamma   90.00
#
_symmetry.space_group_name_H-M   'P 1'
#
loop_
_entity.id
_entity.type
_entity.pdbx_description
1 polymer ?
#
loop_
_entity_poly.entity_id
_entity_poly.type
_entity_poly.pdbx_seq_one_letter_code
_entity_poly.pdbx_strand_id
1 'polypeptide(L)'
;MGTRTNPPGSMVESFHGLVVVDLRTAAPLLATAVALYILIEQLSYHRKKGSMPGPPLVVVPFLGSVTHLFRDPVGFWDLQATRASKSGAGLTADFLFGRLMVFIRDSELSRRVFANVRADAFHLVGHPFGKKLFGDHNLIYMVGKEHKDLRRRIAPNFSPRALSTYAVIQQRVILSHLRRWIDRSVANGGKAEPIRVPCRDMNLETSQTVFVGPYLTVETRERFDRDYNLFNHGFITFPIDLPGSAFRRARLAVPRLKHILEDCARQSKQRMRGGGEPECLVDYLMQETVREIDEAAAAGLPPPPHTSDMETGNLLFDFLFAAQDASTSSLCWAVSALDSHPDVLARVRAEVAALWSPESGEPITAEMMTEMKYTQAVAREVVRYWPPGPVVPHIAGEAFQLTEQYTIPKGTIVFPSVYESSFQGFPDAGTFDPERFFSEARREDVVYKRNFLAFGAGPHQCVGQRYALNHLVIFMALLASLIDFRRERTEGCDVPVYMPTMVPRDGCVVHLKQRCANTDPSGSIESFHGLVHLRTAAPLLAAAVALYMLIEQLSYHRKKGSMPGPPLVVPFLGSAAHLIRDPVGFWDVQAALARKSGAGLAADFLFGRFTVFIRDSELSHRVFANVRADAFHVVSHPFGKKLFGEHNFTPRALSTYAVIQQRVIISHLRRWLDRSAANGGKAEPIRVPCRDMNLETSQTVFVGPYLTEKARERFDRDYNLFNVGFITLPVDLPGFAFRRARLAGARLMHTLGDCARQSRQRMLGGGEPECLLDYLMQETVREIDEATAAGLPPPPHTSDVEVGALLFGFLFAAQDASTSSLCWAVSALDSHPNVLARVRAEVAALWSPESGEPITAEMMSAMKYTQAVAREVVRYHPPATLVPHIAVEAFQLTAQYTIPKGTMVFPSVYESSFQGFQDADAFDPDRFFSEARREDVVYKRNFLAFGAGSHQCVGQHYALNQLVLFVALFASLVDFRRERTEGCDVPVYMPTMVPRDGCVVYLKQR
;
A
#
# COMPACT_ATOMS: atom_id res chain seq x y z
N MET A 1 89.38 0.41 26.96
CA MET A 1 90.17 0.27 25.72
C MET A 1 90.08 -1.19 25.27
N GLY A 2 89.77 -1.53 24.03
CA GLY A 2 89.28 -0.69 22.92
C GLY A 2 88.55 -1.59 21.90
N THR A 3 87.22 -1.55 21.88
CA THR A 3 86.43 -0.87 20.82
C THR A 3 86.55 -1.46 19.41
N ARG A 4 85.49 -2.15 18.97
CA ARG A 4 84.63 -1.64 17.88
C ARG A 4 83.27 -2.34 17.82
N THR A 5 82.26 -1.52 17.61
CA THR A 5 80.82 -1.79 17.55
C THR A 5 80.41 -2.60 16.32
N ASN A 6 79.55 -3.60 16.50
CA ASN A 6 78.71 -4.16 15.40
C ASN A 6 77.28 -3.61 15.53
N PRO A 7 76.67 -3.09 14.44
CA PRO A 7 75.26 -2.68 14.43
C PRO A 7 74.31 -3.88 14.23
N PRO A 8 73.02 -3.74 14.60
CA PRO A 8 72.06 -4.85 14.62
C PRO A 8 71.47 -5.18 13.25
N GLY A 9 71.06 -6.44 13.07
CA GLY A 9 70.59 -6.96 11.77
C GLY A 9 69.13 -6.65 11.43
N SER A 10 68.81 -6.81 10.14
CA SER A 10 67.44 -6.95 9.63
C SER A 10 67.22 -8.36 9.09
N MET A 11 66.20 -9.03 9.64
CA MET A 11 65.83 -10.40 9.34
C MET A 11 64.87 -10.43 8.13
N VAL A 12 65.36 -10.74 6.92
CA VAL A 12 64.49 -11.07 5.77
C VAL A 12 65.16 -12.13 4.89
N GLU A 13 64.87 -13.41 5.14
CA GLU A 13 65.00 -14.47 4.13
C GLU A 13 63.84 -15.46 4.25
N SER A 14 63.50 -16.09 3.12
CA SER A 14 62.44 -17.10 2.94
C SER A 14 60.97 -16.64 3.12
N PHE A 15 60.27 -16.43 2.00
CA PHE A 15 59.26 -17.39 1.48
C PHE A 15 58.61 -16.88 0.17
N HIS A 16 59.38 -16.82 -0.93
CA HIS A 16 58.80 -16.68 -2.26
C HIS A 16 58.37 -18.06 -2.79
N GLY A 17 57.17 -18.48 -2.40
CA GLY A 17 56.54 -19.76 -2.78
C GLY A 17 55.10 -19.59 -3.27
N LEU A 18 54.82 -18.53 -4.02
CA LEU A 18 53.49 -18.27 -4.59
C LEU A 18 53.27 -19.19 -5.80
N VAL A 19 52.68 -20.36 -5.53
CA VAL A 19 52.27 -21.31 -6.58
C VAL A 19 51.21 -20.66 -7.46
N VAL A 20 51.62 -20.20 -8.64
CA VAL A 20 50.70 -19.79 -9.70
C VAL A 20 50.02 -21.06 -10.21
N VAL A 21 48.81 -21.33 -9.75
CA VAL A 21 47.99 -22.46 -10.21
C VAL A 21 47.60 -22.20 -11.67
N ASP A 22 48.22 -22.93 -12.60
CA ASP A 22 47.80 -22.91 -14.00
C ASP A 22 46.38 -23.47 -14.13
N LEU A 23 45.44 -22.58 -14.45
CA LEU A 23 44.02 -22.90 -14.64
C LEU A 23 43.80 -24.02 -15.67
N ARG A 24 44.72 -24.24 -16.63
CA ARG A 24 44.63 -25.33 -17.60
C ARG A 24 44.93 -26.71 -16.99
N THR A 25 45.84 -26.78 -16.03
CA THR A 25 46.14 -28.04 -15.31
C THR A 25 45.16 -28.30 -14.17
N ALA A 26 44.59 -27.24 -13.56
CA ALA A 26 43.57 -27.35 -12.52
C ALA A 26 42.17 -27.72 -13.05
N ALA A 27 41.83 -27.37 -14.30
CA ALA A 27 40.52 -27.67 -14.89
C ALA A 27 40.09 -29.16 -14.85
N PRO A 28 40.91 -30.15 -15.27
CA PRO A 28 40.51 -31.56 -15.18
C PRO A 28 40.39 -32.06 -13.73
N LEU A 29 41.19 -31.53 -12.80
CA LEU A 29 41.08 -31.85 -11.37
C LEU A 29 39.78 -31.29 -10.78
N LEU A 30 39.42 -30.05 -11.12
CA LEU A 30 38.16 -29.42 -10.73
C LEU A 30 36.95 -30.21 -11.29
N ALA A 31 36.99 -30.57 -12.58
CA ALA A 31 35.94 -31.35 -13.22
C ALA A 31 35.78 -32.74 -12.57
N THR A 32 36.91 -33.41 -12.25
CA THR A 32 36.91 -34.70 -11.54
C THR A 32 36.36 -34.57 -10.12
N ALA A 33 36.74 -33.52 -9.38
CA ALA A 33 36.23 -33.25 -8.03
C ALA A 33 34.72 -32.97 -8.03
N VAL A 34 34.21 -32.22 -9.02
CA VAL A 34 32.77 -31.99 -9.22
C VAL A 34 32.06 -33.31 -9.57
N ALA A 35 32.58 -34.10 -10.51
CA ALA A 35 31.99 -35.39 -10.88
C ALA A 35 31.94 -36.37 -9.70
N LEU A 36 33.02 -36.42 -8.90
CA LEU A 36 33.08 -37.24 -7.68
C LEU A 36 32.10 -36.75 -6.61
N TYR A 37 31.97 -35.43 -6.40
CA TYR A 37 30.99 -34.85 -5.49
C TYR A 37 29.56 -35.25 -5.90
N ILE A 38 29.22 -35.13 -7.19
CA ILE A 38 27.92 -35.53 -7.73
C ILE A 38 27.68 -37.03 -7.48
N LEU A 39 28.66 -37.89 -7.80
CA LEU A 39 28.55 -39.34 -7.58
C LEU A 39 28.31 -39.67 -6.10
N ILE A 40 29.06 -39.04 -5.18
CA ILE A 40 28.89 -39.20 -3.73
C ILE A 40 27.48 -38.74 -3.29
N GLU A 41 26.99 -37.62 -3.83
CA GLU A 41 25.65 -37.10 -3.53
C GLU A 41 24.54 -38.05 -4.00
N GLN A 42 24.62 -38.59 -5.23
CA GLN A 42 23.67 -39.60 -5.74
C GLN A 42 23.70 -40.87 -4.88
N LEU A 43 24.89 -41.45 -4.62
CA LEU A 43 25.03 -42.66 -3.82
C LEU A 43 24.51 -42.47 -2.38
N SER A 44 24.79 -41.31 -1.77
CA SER A 44 24.29 -40.90 -0.46
C SER A 44 22.75 -40.79 -0.45
N TYR A 45 22.16 -40.18 -1.48
CA TYR A 45 20.72 -40.09 -1.66
C TYR A 45 20.08 -41.47 -1.82
N HIS A 46 20.55 -42.31 -2.74
CA HIS A 46 20.01 -43.67 -2.95
C HIS A 46 20.09 -44.53 -1.68
N ARG A 47 21.23 -44.52 -0.98
CA ARG A 47 21.39 -45.25 0.29
C ARG A 47 20.43 -44.78 1.38
N LYS A 48 20.16 -43.47 1.46
CA LYS A 48 19.27 -42.88 2.49
C LYS A 48 17.77 -42.97 2.13
N LYS A 49 17.44 -43.00 0.84
CA LYS A 49 16.11 -43.21 0.28
C LYS A 49 15.64 -44.66 0.44
N GLY A 50 16.55 -45.63 0.28
CA GLY A 50 16.20 -47.04 0.30
C GLY A 50 15.20 -47.39 -0.81
N SER A 51 14.14 -48.13 -0.46
CA SER A 51 13.08 -48.58 -1.37
C SER A 51 11.97 -47.55 -1.62
N MET A 52 11.96 -46.38 -0.96
CA MET A 52 10.90 -45.38 -1.16
C MET A 52 10.86 -44.86 -2.61
N PRO A 53 9.68 -44.48 -3.13
CA PRO A 53 9.60 -43.74 -4.38
C PRO A 53 10.23 -42.35 -4.24
N GLY A 54 10.53 -41.72 -5.38
CA GLY A 54 11.20 -40.42 -5.47
C GLY A 54 12.06 -40.35 -6.73
N PRO A 55 12.65 -39.19 -7.07
CA PRO A 55 13.49 -39.02 -8.26
C PRO A 55 14.54 -40.14 -8.42
N PRO A 56 14.78 -40.65 -9.65
CA PRO A 56 15.79 -41.68 -9.90
C PRO A 56 17.22 -41.12 -9.87
N LEU A 57 17.38 -39.82 -10.09
CA LEU A 57 18.62 -39.06 -9.93
C LEU A 57 18.27 -37.68 -9.34
N VAL A 58 19.16 -37.13 -8.52
CA VAL A 58 19.10 -35.73 -8.07
C VAL A 58 19.55 -34.86 -9.26
N VAL A 59 18.59 -34.18 -9.90
CA VAL A 59 18.78 -33.54 -11.22
C VAL A 59 19.78 -32.37 -11.18
N VAL A 60 19.85 -31.64 -10.07
CA VAL A 60 20.79 -30.54 -9.87
C VAL A 60 21.56 -30.80 -8.58
N PRO A 61 22.89 -30.91 -8.61
CA PRO A 61 23.70 -31.12 -7.40
C PRO A 61 23.46 -30.02 -6.37
N PHE A 62 23.49 -30.35 -5.08
CA PHE A 62 23.14 -29.49 -3.94
C PHE A 62 21.69 -28.95 -3.90
N LEU A 63 21.07 -28.58 -5.03
CA LEU A 63 19.73 -28.00 -5.06
C LEU A 63 18.61 -29.06 -5.12
N GLY A 64 18.82 -30.17 -5.81
CA GLY A 64 17.78 -31.16 -6.08
C GLY A 64 16.50 -30.56 -6.68
N SER A 65 15.34 -30.90 -6.11
CA SER A 65 14.03 -30.48 -6.63
C SER A 65 13.59 -29.08 -6.16
N VAL A 66 14.48 -28.29 -5.55
CA VAL A 66 14.20 -26.91 -5.10
C VAL A 66 13.65 -26.02 -6.22
N THR A 67 14.09 -26.21 -7.46
CA THR A 67 13.60 -25.46 -8.62
C THR A 67 12.14 -25.78 -8.97
N HIS A 68 11.70 -27.02 -8.75
CA HIS A 68 10.30 -27.42 -8.94
C HIS A 68 9.44 -26.82 -7.83
N LEU A 69 9.84 -27.00 -6.56
CA LEU A 69 9.16 -26.44 -5.39
C LEU A 69 8.94 -24.91 -5.48
N PHE A 70 9.86 -24.15 -6.08
CA PHE A 70 9.69 -22.70 -6.26
C PHE A 70 8.94 -22.29 -7.55
N ARG A 71 8.94 -23.10 -8.61
CA ARG A 71 8.26 -22.78 -9.88
C ARG A 71 6.79 -23.21 -9.90
N ASP A 72 6.51 -24.37 -9.34
CA ASP A 72 5.17 -24.92 -9.16
C ASP A 72 5.08 -25.61 -7.79
N PRO A 73 4.80 -24.84 -6.71
CA PRO A 73 4.65 -25.40 -5.38
C PRO A 73 3.48 -26.40 -5.28
N VAL A 74 2.42 -26.22 -6.09
CA VAL A 74 1.23 -27.08 -6.07
C VAL A 74 1.57 -28.44 -6.69
N GLY A 75 2.04 -28.43 -7.94
CA GLY A 75 2.47 -29.64 -8.65
C GLY A 75 3.60 -30.38 -7.94
N PHE A 76 4.47 -29.67 -7.20
CA PHE A 76 5.47 -30.30 -6.34
C PHE A 76 4.83 -31.14 -5.22
N TRP A 77 3.92 -30.57 -4.42
CA TRP A 77 3.28 -31.32 -3.32
C TRP A 77 2.36 -32.42 -3.84
N ASP A 78 1.60 -32.17 -4.90
CA ASP A 78 0.71 -33.17 -5.53
C ASP A 78 1.49 -34.36 -6.10
N LEU A 79 2.68 -34.13 -6.67
CA LEU A 79 3.59 -35.18 -7.12
C LEU A 79 4.08 -36.04 -5.95
N GLN A 80 4.39 -35.41 -4.81
CA GLN A 80 4.84 -36.13 -3.62
C GLN A 80 3.69 -36.92 -2.96
N ALA A 81 2.49 -36.35 -2.87
CA ALA A 81 1.28 -37.05 -2.44
C ALA A 81 0.97 -38.25 -3.35
N THR A 82 1.03 -38.07 -4.67
CA THR A 82 0.81 -39.14 -5.67
C THR A 82 1.85 -40.25 -5.60
N ARG A 83 3.13 -39.93 -5.36
CA ARG A 83 4.19 -40.92 -5.17
C ARG A 83 4.01 -41.68 -3.86
N ALA A 84 3.67 -40.98 -2.78
CA ALA A 84 3.43 -41.57 -1.47
C ALA A 84 2.18 -42.46 -1.44
N SER A 85 1.09 -42.09 -2.13
CA SER A 85 -0.13 -42.90 -2.21
C SER A 85 0.07 -44.21 -2.98
N LYS A 86 0.99 -44.24 -3.94
CA LYS A 86 1.43 -45.44 -4.67
C LYS A 86 2.49 -46.27 -3.93
N SER A 87 2.95 -45.81 -2.77
CA SER A 87 3.92 -46.53 -1.94
C SER A 87 3.18 -47.26 -0.81
N GLY A 88 3.53 -48.54 -0.59
CA GLY A 88 2.89 -49.37 0.45
C GLY A 88 3.09 -48.87 1.88
N ALA A 89 3.90 -47.83 2.09
CA ALA A 89 4.19 -47.23 3.40
C ALA A 89 3.64 -45.79 3.54
N GLY A 90 3.02 -45.20 2.51
CA GLY A 90 2.57 -43.81 2.57
C GLY A 90 3.71 -42.78 2.61
N LEU A 91 4.91 -43.16 2.15
CA LEU A 91 6.13 -42.35 2.16
C LEU A 91 6.65 -42.08 0.73
N THR A 92 7.29 -40.93 0.53
CA THR A 92 8.15 -40.67 -0.64
C THR A 92 9.38 -39.85 -0.24
N ALA A 93 10.47 -40.05 -0.97
CA ALA A 93 11.69 -39.27 -0.85
C ALA A 93 11.76 -38.15 -1.91
N ASP A 94 12.51 -37.11 -1.57
CA ASP A 94 13.09 -36.15 -2.52
C ASP A 94 14.43 -35.63 -1.98
N PHE A 95 15.01 -34.63 -2.63
CA PHE A 95 16.24 -33.99 -2.21
C PHE A 95 16.13 -32.46 -2.33
N LEU A 96 16.37 -31.74 -1.24
CA LEU A 96 16.26 -30.28 -1.15
C LEU A 96 17.45 -29.71 -0.36
N PHE A 97 18.15 -28.72 -0.91
CA PHE A 97 19.24 -27.98 -0.24
C PHE A 97 20.30 -28.88 0.43
N GLY A 98 20.83 -29.86 -0.30
CA GLY A 98 21.87 -30.78 0.17
C GLY A 98 21.38 -31.83 1.17
N ARG A 99 20.07 -31.96 1.39
CA ARG A 99 19.46 -32.87 2.37
C ARG A 99 18.41 -33.77 1.75
N LEU A 100 18.33 -35.00 2.27
CA LEU A 100 17.18 -35.86 2.03
C LEU A 100 15.91 -35.15 2.54
N MET A 101 14.86 -35.22 1.74
CA MET A 101 13.50 -34.86 2.11
C MET A 101 12.67 -36.13 2.18
N VAL A 102 11.85 -36.28 3.23
CA VAL A 102 10.85 -37.35 3.38
C VAL A 102 9.48 -36.72 3.56
N PHE A 103 8.58 -36.95 2.61
CA PHE A 103 7.17 -36.56 2.73
C PHE A 103 6.36 -37.75 3.25
N ILE A 104 5.54 -37.48 4.27
CA ILE A 104 4.71 -38.48 4.95
C ILE A 104 3.25 -38.15 4.64
N ARG A 105 2.60 -39.06 3.91
CA ARG A 105 1.17 -39.00 3.63
C ARG A 105 0.35 -39.53 4.79
N ASP A 106 0.79 -40.63 5.40
CA ASP A 106 0.03 -41.36 6.41
C ASP A 106 -0.22 -40.55 7.70
N SER A 107 -1.45 -40.63 8.21
CA SER A 107 -1.91 -39.91 9.40
C SER A 107 -1.20 -40.35 10.68
N GLU A 108 -1.01 -41.65 10.91
CA GLU A 108 -0.43 -42.16 12.15
C GLU A 108 1.09 -41.99 12.16
N LEU A 109 1.77 -42.13 11.03
CA LEU A 109 3.19 -41.76 10.88
C LEU A 109 3.39 -40.25 11.08
N SER A 110 2.48 -39.42 10.58
CA SER A 110 2.50 -37.96 10.83
C SER A 110 2.34 -37.64 12.31
N ARG A 111 1.40 -38.31 13.00
CA ARG A 111 1.25 -38.23 14.46
C ARG A 111 2.49 -38.70 15.22
N ARG A 112 3.15 -39.76 14.76
CA ARG A 112 4.39 -40.30 15.35
C ARG A 112 5.51 -39.25 15.31
N VAL A 113 5.65 -38.50 14.22
CA VAL A 113 6.59 -37.36 14.16
C VAL A 113 6.18 -36.25 15.14
N PHE A 114 4.91 -35.81 15.12
CA PHE A 114 4.42 -34.75 16.02
C PHE A 114 4.51 -35.10 17.51
N ALA A 115 4.36 -36.38 17.87
CA ALA A 115 4.53 -36.87 19.24
C ALA A 115 6.00 -36.90 19.70
N ASN A 116 6.96 -36.87 18.78
CA ASN A 116 8.40 -36.96 19.04
C ASN A 116 9.16 -35.65 18.70
N VAL A 117 8.50 -34.50 18.81
CA VAL A 117 9.18 -33.20 18.77
C VAL A 117 9.85 -32.94 20.11
N ARG A 118 11.17 -33.17 20.16
CA ARG A 118 12.03 -33.15 21.35
C ARG A 118 13.51 -32.97 20.93
N ALA A 119 14.39 -32.66 21.89
CA ALA A 119 15.76 -32.20 21.63
C ALA A 119 16.67 -33.17 20.89
N ASP A 120 16.40 -34.47 20.97
CA ASP A 120 17.11 -35.58 20.32
C ASP A 120 16.44 -35.99 18.98
N ALA A 121 15.11 -36.19 18.97
CA ALA A 121 14.39 -36.79 17.84
C ALA A 121 14.05 -35.81 16.70
N PHE A 122 13.02 -34.95 16.85
CA PHE A 122 12.61 -34.00 15.80
C PHE A 122 12.61 -32.55 16.29
N HIS A 123 13.17 -31.66 15.46
CA HIS A 123 13.15 -30.20 15.66
C HIS A 123 12.22 -29.55 14.64
N LEU A 124 11.30 -28.70 15.10
CA LEU A 124 10.42 -27.93 14.23
C LEU A 124 11.22 -26.83 13.51
N VAL A 125 11.10 -26.74 12.19
CA VAL A 125 11.87 -25.77 11.38
C VAL A 125 11.13 -24.44 11.25
N GLY A 126 9.81 -24.49 11.02
CA GLY A 126 8.99 -23.32 10.68
C GLY A 126 9.40 -22.69 9.34
N HIS A 127 10.54 -22.02 9.31
CA HIS A 127 11.20 -21.48 8.12
C HIS A 127 12.73 -21.65 8.27
N PRO A 128 13.49 -22.04 7.22
CA PRO A 128 14.92 -22.35 7.35
C PRO A 128 15.81 -21.22 7.90
N PHE A 129 15.31 -19.99 7.87
CA PHE A 129 15.99 -18.80 8.39
C PHE A 129 15.22 -18.11 9.52
N GLY A 130 14.13 -18.71 10.02
CA GLY A 130 13.25 -18.12 11.02
C GLY A 130 13.99 -17.71 12.31
N LYS A 131 14.87 -18.57 12.83
CA LYS A 131 15.73 -18.26 13.99
C LYS A 131 16.55 -16.97 13.86
N LYS A 132 16.94 -16.55 12.65
CA LYS A 132 17.66 -15.28 12.42
C LYS A 132 16.79 -14.02 12.51
N LEU A 133 15.46 -14.19 12.47
CA LEU A 133 14.49 -13.10 12.60
C LEU A 133 13.80 -13.17 13.97
N PHE A 134 13.25 -14.33 14.33
CA PHE A 134 12.58 -14.55 15.61
C PHE A 134 13.56 -14.55 16.79
N GLY A 135 14.66 -15.30 16.69
CA GLY A 135 15.53 -15.66 17.82
C GLY A 135 15.48 -17.16 18.10
N ASP A 136 16.41 -17.64 18.94
CA ASP A 136 16.51 -19.06 19.30
C ASP A 136 15.58 -19.48 20.45
N HIS A 137 15.14 -18.52 21.28
CA HIS A 137 14.28 -18.72 22.45
C HIS A 137 12.81 -18.34 22.19
N ASN A 138 12.34 -18.55 20.97
CA ASN A 138 10.95 -18.32 20.58
C ASN A 138 10.14 -19.61 20.74
N LEU A 139 8.86 -19.51 21.09
CA LEU A 139 8.03 -20.64 21.54
C LEU A 139 8.00 -21.79 20.53
N ILE A 140 8.05 -21.46 19.24
CA ILE A 140 8.07 -22.43 18.13
C ILE A 140 9.34 -23.30 18.09
N TYR A 141 10.46 -22.85 18.67
CA TYR A 141 11.75 -23.56 18.68
C TYR A 141 12.12 -24.19 20.03
N MET A 142 11.41 -23.84 21.10
CA MET A 142 11.60 -24.41 22.43
C MET A 142 11.14 -25.87 22.48
N VAL A 143 11.81 -26.72 23.26
CA VAL A 143 11.43 -28.13 23.47
C VAL A 143 11.60 -28.52 24.95
N GLY A 144 11.08 -29.70 25.33
CA GLY A 144 11.30 -30.26 26.66
C GLY A 144 10.57 -29.51 27.79
N LYS A 145 11.23 -29.40 28.96
CA LYS A 145 10.63 -28.85 30.19
C LYS A 145 10.29 -27.37 30.06
N GLU A 146 11.23 -26.55 29.56
CA GLU A 146 11.08 -25.10 29.36
C GLU A 146 9.83 -24.78 28.52
N HIS A 147 9.70 -25.43 27.35
CA HIS A 147 8.51 -25.33 26.50
C HIS A 147 7.22 -25.73 27.23
N LYS A 148 7.25 -26.85 27.98
CA LYS A 148 6.07 -27.36 28.70
C LYS A 148 5.63 -26.41 29.83
N ASP A 149 6.58 -25.82 30.55
CA ASP A 149 6.30 -24.92 31.66
C ASP A 149 5.80 -23.55 31.14
N LEU A 150 6.41 -22.99 30.07
CA LEU A 150 5.86 -21.81 29.40
C LEU A 150 4.45 -22.05 28.84
N ARG A 151 4.21 -23.23 28.25
CA ARG A 151 2.88 -23.63 27.77
C ARG A 151 1.85 -23.79 28.89
N ARG A 152 2.27 -24.07 30.13
CA ARG A 152 1.39 -24.06 31.30
C ARG A 152 0.98 -22.62 31.65
N ARG A 153 1.94 -21.69 31.71
CA ARG A 153 1.68 -20.28 32.05
C ARG A 153 0.75 -19.57 31.06
N ILE A 154 0.83 -19.87 29.76
CA ILE A 154 -0.08 -19.27 28.75
C ILE A 154 -1.47 -19.91 28.71
N ALA A 155 -1.73 -21.01 29.43
CA ALA A 155 -3.01 -21.73 29.37
C ALA A 155 -4.23 -20.88 29.81
N PRO A 156 -4.16 -19.99 30.82
CA PRO A 156 -5.27 -19.11 31.21
C PRO A 156 -5.79 -18.23 30.08
N ASN A 157 -4.93 -17.84 29.12
CA ASN A 157 -5.29 -17.06 27.94
C ASN A 157 -6.29 -17.78 27.03
N PHE A 158 -6.46 -19.09 27.17
CA PHE A 158 -7.40 -19.92 26.40
C PHE A 158 -8.49 -20.56 27.28
N SER A 159 -8.71 -19.97 28.46
CA SER A 159 -9.86 -20.24 29.33
C SER A 159 -11.16 -19.69 28.74
N PRO A 160 -12.34 -20.19 29.15
CA PRO A 160 -13.63 -19.67 28.70
C PRO A 160 -13.79 -18.16 28.97
N ARG A 161 -13.36 -17.68 30.15
CA ARG A 161 -13.39 -16.26 30.53
C ARG A 161 -12.58 -15.40 29.55
N ALA A 162 -11.33 -15.79 29.29
CA ALA A 162 -10.46 -15.07 28.36
C ALA A 162 -11.00 -15.07 26.93
N LEU A 163 -11.44 -16.23 26.44
CA LEU A 163 -12.03 -16.36 25.10
C LEU A 163 -13.33 -15.54 24.94
N SER A 164 -14.12 -15.38 26.01
CA SER A 164 -15.29 -14.50 26.02
C SER A 164 -14.89 -13.01 25.90
N THR A 165 -13.86 -12.56 26.62
CA THR A 165 -13.32 -11.20 26.46
C THR A 165 -12.88 -10.96 25.02
N TYR A 166 -12.18 -11.92 24.42
CA TYR A 166 -11.66 -11.79 23.06
C TYR A 166 -12.77 -11.78 22.01
N ALA A 167 -13.85 -12.56 22.20
CA ALA A 167 -14.98 -12.62 21.28
C ALA A 167 -15.64 -11.24 21.07
N VAL A 168 -15.82 -10.48 22.15
CA VAL A 168 -16.35 -9.10 22.08
C VAL A 168 -15.43 -8.17 21.27
N ILE A 169 -14.12 -8.30 21.44
CA ILE A 169 -13.12 -7.53 20.68
C ILE A 169 -13.14 -7.95 19.20
N GLN A 170 -13.12 -9.26 18.93
CA GLN A 170 -13.21 -9.85 17.59
C GLN A 170 -14.45 -9.34 16.86
N GLN A 171 -15.64 -9.46 17.47
CA GLN A 171 -16.88 -8.97 16.89
C GLN A 171 -16.82 -7.47 16.58
N ARG A 172 -16.30 -6.63 17.49
CA ARG A 172 -16.18 -5.18 17.26
C ARG A 172 -15.30 -4.86 16.05
N VAL A 173 -14.14 -5.51 15.95
CA VAL A 173 -13.19 -5.30 14.83
C VAL A 173 -13.75 -5.87 13.53
N ILE A 174 -14.35 -7.07 13.55
CA ILE A 174 -14.99 -7.69 12.39
C ILE A 174 -16.15 -6.83 11.90
N LEU A 175 -17.03 -6.31 12.77
CA LEU A 175 -18.11 -5.39 12.38
C LEU A 175 -17.58 -4.12 11.70
N SER A 176 -16.54 -3.51 12.26
CA SER A 176 -15.87 -2.34 11.68
C SER A 176 -15.29 -2.65 10.28
N HIS A 177 -14.66 -3.82 10.11
CA HIS A 177 -14.12 -4.25 8.82
C HIS A 177 -15.19 -4.64 7.82
N LEU A 178 -16.17 -5.47 8.17
CA LEU A 178 -17.32 -5.80 7.31
C LEU A 178 -18.05 -4.54 6.85
N ARG A 179 -18.23 -3.54 7.73
CA ARG A 179 -18.76 -2.23 7.35
C ARG A 179 -17.85 -1.53 6.34
N ARG A 180 -16.53 -1.46 6.58
CA ARG A 180 -15.56 -0.91 5.61
C ARG A 180 -15.54 -1.68 4.28
N TRP A 181 -15.80 -2.99 4.29
CA TRP A 181 -15.84 -3.82 3.07
C TRP A 181 -17.15 -3.61 2.31
N ILE A 182 -18.28 -3.41 3.00
CA ILE A 182 -19.55 -3.00 2.39
C ILE A 182 -19.45 -1.56 1.86
N ASP A 183 -18.93 -0.62 2.65
CA ASP A 183 -18.67 0.75 2.20
C ASP A 183 -17.76 0.74 0.97
N ARG A 184 -16.71 -0.11 0.94
CA ARG A 184 -15.83 -0.28 -0.23
C ARG A 184 -16.50 -1.04 -1.38
N SER A 185 -17.38 -2.01 -1.14
CA SER A 185 -18.09 -2.71 -2.22
C SER A 185 -19.12 -1.77 -2.87
N VAL A 186 -19.92 -1.05 -2.07
CA VAL A 186 -20.80 0.04 -2.54
C VAL A 186 -19.98 1.15 -3.24
N ALA A 187 -18.81 1.52 -2.70
CA ALA A 187 -17.89 2.50 -3.29
C ALA A 187 -16.93 1.91 -4.35
N ASN A 188 -17.07 0.63 -4.70
CA ASN A 188 -16.49 0.01 -5.88
C ASN A 188 -17.59 -0.38 -6.88
N GLY A 189 -18.87 -0.12 -6.54
CA GLY A 189 -20.06 -0.49 -7.27
C GLY A 189 -20.49 -1.96 -7.19
N GLY A 190 -19.77 -2.85 -6.46
CA GLY A 190 -20.10 -4.18 -5.84
C GLY A 190 -20.16 -5.54 -6.60
N LYS A 191 -19.23 -6.06 -7.42
CA LYS A 191 -17.80 -5.81 -7.65
C LYS A 191 -17.00 -6.61 -6.62
N ALA A 192 -17.08 -7.95 -6.76
CA ALA A 192 -15.94 -8.80 -7.12
C ALA A 192 -14.58 -8.09 -6.98
N GLU A 193 -14.12 -8.04 -5.74
CA GLU A 193 -12.78 -7.64 -5.35
C GLU A 193 -12.15 -8.78 -4.54
N PRO A 194 -10.83 -8.99 -4.62
CA PRO A 194 -10.15 -9.99 -3.81
C PRO A 194 -10.14 -9.57 -2.34
N ILE A 195 -10.85 -10.31 -1.47
CA ILE A 195 -10.95 -9.98 -0.05
C ILE A 195 -9.77 -10.50 0.79
N ARG A 196 -8.79 -11.20 0.22
CA ARG A 196 -7.62 -11.71 0.99
C ARG A 196 -6.89 -10.62 1.77
N VAL A 197 -6.58 -9.47 1.15
CA VAL A 197 -5.91 -8.36 1.85
C VAL A 197 -6.84 -7.72 2.90
N PRO A 198 -8.10 -7.37 2.58
CA PRO A 198 -9.08 -6.97 3.60
C PRO A 198 -9.22 -7.94 4.79
N CYS A 199 -9.26 -9.25 4.56
CA CYS A 199 -9.27 -10.27 5.62
C CYS A 199 -7.98 -10.23 6.46
N ARG A 200 -6.83 -10.03 5.81
CA ARG A 200 -5.53 -9.93 6.47
C ARG A 200 -5.46 -8.72 7.39
N ASP A 201 -5.93 -7.57 6.93
CA ASP A 201 -5.90 -6.32 7.69
C ASP A 201 -6.87 -6.38 8.88
N MET A 202 -8.06 -6.98 8.68
CA MET A 202 -9.00 -7.31 9.76
C MET A 202 -8.39 -8.24 10.80
N ASN A 203 -7.73 -9.31 10.36
CA ASN A 203 -7.12 -10.27 11.27
C ASN A 203 -5.90 -9.67 12.02
N LEU A 204 -5.16 -8.73 11.41
CA LEU A 204 -4.07 -8.00 12.06
C LEU A 204 -4.60 -7.08 13.15
N GLU A 205 -5.57 -6.22 12.84
CA GLU A 205 -6.18 -5.30 13.82
C GLU A 205 -6.84 -6.07 14.97
N THR A 206 -7.48 -7.22 14.65
CA THR A 206 -8.08 -8.13 15.64
C THR A 206 -7.01 -8.73 16.54
N SER A 207 -5.93 -9.29 15.96
CA SER A 207 -4.87 -9.92 16.74
C SER A 207 -4.11 -8.90 17.59
N GLN A 208 -3.84 -7.70 17.08
CA GLN A 208 -3.26 -6.60 17.88
C GLN A 208 -4.18 -6.22 19.06
N THR A 209 -5.46 -5.96 18.79
CA THR A 209 -6.39 -5.48 19.81
C THR A 209 -6.73 -6.56 20.84
N VAL A 210 -6.78 -7.84 20.45
CA VAL A 210 -6.91 -8.94 21.41
C VAL A 210 -5.60 -9.18 22.17
N PHE A 211 -4.44 -9.12 21.52
CA PHE A 211 -3.20 -9.58 22.14
C PHE A 211 -2.57 -8.55 23.07
N VAL A 212 -2.58 -7.27 22.69
CA VAL A 212 -1.97 -6.16 23.45
C VAL A 212 -2.95 -5.03 23.79
N GLY A 213 -4.24 -5.17 23.47
CA GLY A 213 -5.30 -4.36 24.05
C GLY A 213 -5.09 -2.84 23.93
N PRO A 214 -5.32 -2.08 25.02
CA PRO A 214 -5.19 -0.63 25.02
C PRO A 214 -3.73 -0.13 24.98
N TYR A 215 -2.74 -0.98 25.27
CA TYR A 215 -1.33 -0.58 25.38
C TYR A 215 -0.69 -0.25 24.01
N LEU A 216 -1.24 -0.80 22.93
CA LEU A 216 -0.84 -0.45 21.56
C LEU A 216 -1.65 0.77 21.06
N THR A 217 -1.17 1.96 21.44
CA THR A 217 -1.72 3.27 21.04
C THR A 217 -1.78 3.43 19.52
N VAL A 218 -2.67 4.30 19.02
CA VAL A 218 -2.88 4.53 17.57
C VAL A 218 -1.56 4.86 16.85
N GLU A 219 -0.78 5.82 17.36
CA GLU A 219 0.52 6.20 16.81
C GLU A 219 1.52 5.03 16.77
N THR A 220 1.53 4.20 17.83
CA THR A 220 2.43 3.05 17.93
C THR A 220 1.97 1.88 17.06
N ARG A 221 0.67 1.74 16.83
CA ARG A 221 0.09 0.78 15.88
C ARG A 221 0.55 1.06 14.45
N GLU A 222 0.53 2.32 14.02
CA GLU A 222 1.05 2.67 12.68
C GLU A 222 2.55 2.37 12.52
N ARG A 223 3.36 2.59 13.56
CA ARG A 223 4.78 2.18 13.57
C ARG A 223 4.90 0.65 13.46
N PHE A 224 4.12 -0.06 14.26
CA PHE A 224 4.09 -1.53 14.26
C PHE A 224 3.71 -2.06 12.88
N ASP A 225 2.65 -1.56 12.24
CA ASP A 225 2.19 -2.03 10.94
C ASP A 225 3.24 -1.85 9.84
N ARG A 226 3.97 -0.72 9.85
CA ARG A 226 5.09 -0.49 8.91
C ARG A 226 6.20 -1.51 9.10
N ASP A 227 6.67 -1.70 10.34
CA ASP A 227 7.74 -2.65 10.63
C ASP A 227 7.32 -4.11 10.48
N TYR A 228 6.05 -4.44 10.75
CA TYR A 228 5.49 -5.78 10.58
C TYR A 228 5.36 -6.12 9.10
N ASN A 229 5.01 -5.16 8.24
CA ASN A 229 5.04 -5.34 6.79
C ASN A 229 6.48 -5.47 6.25
N LEU A 230 7.47 -4.74 6.80
CA LEU A 230 8.89 -4.97 6.48
C LEU A 230 9.36 -6.37 6.89
N PHE A 231 8.96 -6.83 8.09
CA PHE A 231 9.23 -8.19 8.57
C PHE A 231 8.64 -9.25 7.65
N ASN A 232 7.33 -9.20 7.37
CA ASN A 232 6.64 -10.17 6.52
C ASN A 232 7.26 -10.24 5.11
N HIS A 233 7.53 -9.09 4.49
CA HIS A 233 8.18 -9.03 3.19
C HIS A 233 9.60 -9.62 3.22
N GLY A 234 10.39 -9.35 4.25
CA GLY A 234 11.73 -9.94 4.37
C GLY A 234 11.71 -11.44 4.69
N PHE A 235 10.72 -11.91 5.47
CA PHE A 235 10.56 -13.29 5.87
C PHE A 235 10.31 -14.24 4.69
N ILE A 236 9.49 -13.82 3.72
CA ILE A 236 9.18 -14.61 2.51
C ILE A 236 10.20 -14.44 1.36
N THR A 237 11.26 -13.64 1.55
CA THR A 237 12.30 -13.41 0.53
C THR A 237 13.60 -14.16 0.83
N PHE A 238 14.43 -14.35 -0.19
CA PHE A 238 15.73 -15.00 -0.03
C PHE A 238 16.59 -14.25 1.02
N PRO A 239 17.22 -14.96 1.97
CA PRO A 239 17.73 -14.39 3.23
C PRO A 239 19.11 -13.72 3.11
N ILE A 240 19.25 -12.83 2.13
CA ILE A 240 20.50 -12.14 1.82
C ILE A 240 20.61 -10.89 2.71
N ASP A 241 21.46 -10.89 3.72
CA ASP A 241 21.69 -9.71 4.58
C ASP A 241 22.72 -8.74 3.95
N LEU A 242 22.29 -8.07 2.87
CA LEU A 242 23.03 -6.98 2.23
C LEU A 242 22.30 -5.64 2.40
N PRO A 243 23.02 -4.50 2.40
CA PRO A 243 22.41 -3.16 2.39
C PRO A 243 21.28 -3.04 1.35
N GLY A 244 20.11 -2.54 1.79
CA GLY A 244 18.95 -2.39 0.91
C GLY A 244 18.18 -3.68 0.56
N SER A 245 18.58 -4.85 1.07
CA SER A 245 17.81 -6.09 0.86
C SER A 245 16.52 -6.13 1.68
N ALA A 246 15.58 -6.98 1.27
CA ALA A 246 14.34 -7.24 2.00
C ALA A 246 14.59 -7.92 3.36
N PHE A 247 15.42 -8.97 3.37
CA PHE A 247 15.80 -9.69 4.58
C PHE A 247 16.53 -8.79 5.60
N ARG A 248 17.41 -7.89 5.15
CA ARG A 248 18.07 -6.91 6.04
C ARG A 248 17.07 -5.93 6.64
N ARG A 249 16.10 -5.43 5.86
CA ARG A 249 15.02 -4.57 6.39
C ARG A 249 14.20 -5.30 7.46
N ALA A 250 13.84 -6.57 7.24
CA ALA A 250 13.17 -7.38 8.26
C ALA A 250 14.03 -7.57 9.51
N ARG A 251 15.31 -7.94 9.37
CA ARG A 251 16.23 -8.11 10.52
C ARG A 251 16.40 -6.82 11.33
N LEU A 252 16.35 -5.66 10.68
CA LEU A 252 16.38 -4.35 11.35
C LEU A 252 15.01 -3.93 11.92
N ALA A 253 13.90 -4.49 11.44
CA ALA A 253 12.54 -4.18 11.90
C ALA A 253 12.12 -5.01 13.14
N VAL A 254 12.51 -6.29 13.22
CA VAL A 254 12.10 -7.16 14.32
C VAL A 254 12.48 -6.62 15.71
N PRO A 255 13.69 -6.06 15.96
CA PRO A 255 13.98 -5.44 17.26
C PRO A 255 13.02 -4.31 17.64
N ARG A 256 12.58 -3.48 16.68
CA ARG A 256 11.60 -2.42 16.94
C ARG A 256 10.21 -2.97 17.28
N LEU A 257 9.78 -4.01 16.56
CA LEU A 257 8.53 -4.72 16.87
C LEU A 257 8.55 -5.31 18.28
N LYS A 258 9.67 -5.93 18.67
CA LYS A 258 9.86 -6.52 19.99
C LYS A 258 9.85 -5.47 21.11
N HIS A 259 10.51 -4.33 20.94
CA HIS A 259 10.46 -3.24 21.92
C HIS A 259 9.05 -2.63 22.06
N ILE A 260 8.29 -2.47 20.97
CA ILE A 260 6.89 -2.03 21.05
C ILE A 260 6.06 -3.01 21.89
N LEU A 261 6.26 -4.32 21.72
CA LEU A 261 5.54 -5.35 22.48
C LEU A 261 6.05 -5.52 23.92
N GLU A 262 7.34 -5.27 24.16
CA GLU A 262 7.95 -5.16 25.50
C GLU A 262 7.29 -4.01 26.29
N ASP A 263 7.14 -2.84 25.67
CA ASP A 263 6.50 -1.68 26.29
C ASP A 263 5.01 -1.95 26.60
N CYS A 264 4.31 -2.71 25.74
CA CYS A 264 2.95 -3.17 26.00
C CYS A 264 2.90 -4.15 27.18
N ALA A 265 3.82 -5.12 27.23
CA ALA A 265 3.92 -6.08 28.32
C ALA A 265 4.23 -5.40 29.67
N ARG A 266 5.10 -4.40 29.68
CA ARG A 266 5.45 -3.62 30.87
C ARG A 266 4.26 -2.86 31.43
N GLN A 267 3.49 -2.19 30.58
CA GLN A 267 2.26 -1.47 30.97
C GLN A 267 1.20 -2.44 31.53
N SER A 268 0.97 -3.57 30.85
CA SER A 268 0.07 -4.62 31.33
C SER A 268 0.49 -5.17 32.71
N LYS A 269 1.78 -5.46 32.89
CA LYS A 269 2.34 -5.93 34.16
C LYS A 269 2.12 -4.94 35.31
N GLN A 270 2.32 -3.65 35.05
CA GLN A 270 2.05 -2.58 36.02
C GLN A 270 0.56 -2.52 36.38
N ARG A 271 -0.34 -2.60 35.37
CA ARG A 271 -1.80 -2.58 35.58
C ARG A 271 -2.28 -3.78 36.40
N MET A 272 -1.81 -4.99 36.09
CA MET A 272 -2.19 -6.20 36.83
C MET A 272 -1.66 -6.17 38.27
N ARG A 273 -0.45 -5.66 38.51
CA ARG A 273 0.06 -5.38 39.88
C ARG A 273 -0.76 -4.35 40.63
N GLY A 274 -1.34 -3.38 39.93
CA GLY A 274 -2.26 -2.40 40.49
C GLY A 274 -3.68 -2.94 40.76
N GLY A 275 -3.93 -4.24 40.58
CA GLY A 275 -5.25 -4.85 40.79
C GLY A 275 -6.26 -4.58 39.67
N GLY A 276 -5.81 -4.21 38.46
CA GLY A 276 -6.69 -4.07 37.30
C GLY A 276 -7.23 -5.41 36.80
N GLU A 277 -8.46 -5.43 36.28
CA GLU A 277 -9.06 -6.62 35.67
C GLU A 277 -8.55 -6.87 34.24
N PRO A 278 -8.37 -8.14 33.82
CA PRO A 278 -7.87 -8.44 32.48
C PRO A 278 -8.82 -8.09 31.33
N GLU A 279 -8.34 -7.33 30.35
CA GLU A 279 -9.11 -6.92 29.16
C GLU A 279 -8.56 -7.49 27.85
N CYS A 280 -7.32 -8.01 27.86
CA CYS A 280 -6.65 -8.53 26.67
C CYS A 280 -5.72 -9.71 27.03
N LEU A 281 -5.17 -10.38 26.02
CA LEU A 281 -4.37 -11.60 26.21
C LEU A 281 -3.12 -11.36 27.06
N VAL A 282 -2.43 -10.23 26.87
CA VAL A 282 -1.28 -9.88 27.70
C VAL A 282 -1.69 -9.67 29.15
N ASP A 283 -2.89 -9.16 29.45
CA ASP A 283 -3.35 -9.01 30.84
C ASP A 283 -3.60 -10.37 31.51
N TYR A 284 -4.27 -11.32 30.83
CA TYR A 284 -4.45 -12.68 31.35
C TYR A 284 -3.10 -13.38 31.60
N LEU A 285 -2.11 -13.14 30.73
CA LEU A 285 -0.75 -13.63 30.92
C LEU A 285 -0.05 -12.94 32.10
N MET A 286 -0.20 -11.61 32.23
CA MET A 286 0.43 -10.81 33.27
C MET A 286 -0.19 -11.07 34.64
N GLN A 287 -1.48 -11.36 34.74
CA GLN A 287 -2.13 -11.74 36.01
C GLN A 287 -1.50 -13.01 36.60
N GLU A 288 -1.29 -14.05 35.78
CA GLU A 288 -0.58 -15.26 36.20
C GLU A 288 0.91 -15.00 36.44
N THR A 289 1.58 -14.27 35.55
CA THR A 289 3.01 -13.94 35.63
C THR A 289 3.35 -13.15 36.89
N VAL A 290 2.54 -12.18 37.27
CA VAL A 290 2.71 -11.37 38.48
C VAL A 290 2.57 -12.25 39.72
N ARG A 291 1.55 -13.13 39.78
CA ARG A 291 1.39 -14.09 40.88
C ARG A 291 2.63 -14.97 41.02
N GLU A 292 3.10 -15.60 39.94
CA GLU A 292 4.29 -16.47 40.03
C GLU A 292 5.57 -15.70 40.45
N ILE A 293 5.73 -14.43 40.03
CA ILE A 293 6.85 -13.58 40.47
C ILE A 293 6.75 -13.27 41.97
N ASP A 294 5.56 -12.89 42.44
CA ASP A 294 5.37 -12.43 43.81
C ASP A 294 5.42 -13.64 44.79
N GLU A 295 4.94 -14.82 44.39
CA GLU A 295 5.15 -16.10 45.09
C GLU A 295 6.64 -16.49 45.17
N ALA A 296 7.38 -16.36 44.07
CA ALA A 296 8.83 -16.62 44.07
C ALA A 296 9.58 -15.63 44.98
N ALA A 297 9.22 -14.34 44.94
CA ALA A 297 9.80 -13.32 45.82
C ALA A 297 9.50 -13.60 47.30
N ALA A 298 8.28 -13.99 47.64
CA ALA A 298 7.91 -14.40 49.01
C ALA A 298 8.67 -15.65 49.49
N ALA A 299 9.03 -16.55 48.57
CA ALA A 299 9.88 -17.72 48.84
C ALA A 299 11.40 -17.42 48.83
N GLY A 300 11.82 -16.17 48.57
CA GLY A 300 13.24 -15.80 48.45
C GLY A 300 13.93 -16.36 47.19
N LEU A 301 13.15 -16.75 46.17
CA LEU A 301 13.62 -17.32 44.91
C LEU A 301 13.69 -16.24 43.81
N PRO A 302 14.56 -16.42 42.79
CA PRO A 302 14.56 -15.53 41.63
C PRO A 302 13.25 -15.63 40.85
N PRO A 303 12.87 -14.58 40.08
CA PRO A 303 11.71 -14.63 39.20
C PRO A 303 11.75 -15.84 38.27
N PRO A 304 10.61 -16.49 37.99
CA PRO A 304 10.56 -17.63 37.07
C PRO A 304 11.08 -17.26 35.66
N PRO A 305 11.64 -18.21 34.89
CA PRO A 305 12.04 -17.97 33.49
C PRO A 305 10.86 -17.48 32.63
N HIS A 306 11.13 -16.70 31.58
CA HIS A 306 10.12 -16.16 30.65
C HIS A 306 9.09 -15.24 31.31
N THR A 307 9.54 -14.44 32.28
CA THR A 307 8.70 -13.45 32.98
C THR A 307 9.15 -12.02 32.75
N SER A 308 10.29 -11.77 32.08
CA SER A 308 10.70 -10.41 31.71
C SER A 308 9.79 -9.78 30.66
N ASP A 309 9.77 -8.45 30.58
CA ASP A 309 8.96 -7.71 29.61
C ASP A 309 9.38 -8.07 28.17
N MET A 310 10.68 -8.24 27.92
CA MET A 310 11.24 -8.57 26.60
C MET A 310 10.91 -10.01 26.19
N GLU A 311 11.01 -10.99 27.10
CA GLU A 311 10.57 -12.37 26.82
C GLU A 311 9.06 -12.42 26.52
N THR A 312 8.27 -11.62 27.24
CA THR A 312 6.83 -11.46 26.98
C THR A 312 6.59 -10.83 25.60
N GLY A 313 7.34 -9.77 25.25
CA GLY A 313 7.27 -9.14 23.92
C GLY A 313 7.64 -10.09 22.79
N ASN A 314 8.63 -10.98 22.99
CA ASN A 314 8.99 -12.05 22.06
C ASN A 314 7.85 -13.05 21.87
N LEU A 315 7.21 -13.49 22.96
CA LEU A 315 6.07 -14.41 22.94
C LEU A 315 4.83 -13.80 22.25
N LEU A 316 4.56 -12.51 22.49
CA LEU A 316 3.50 -11.77 21.81
C LEU A 316 3.78 -11.65 20.30
N PHE A 317 5.04 -11.47 19.90
CA PHE A 317 5.44 -11.47 18.49
C PHE A 317 5.22 -12.84 17.82
N ASP A 318 5.54 -13.94 18.52
CA ASP A 318 5.26 -15.30 18.05
C ASP A 318 3.76 -15.54 17.84
N PHE A 319 2.91 -15.07 18.77
CA PHE A 319 1.46 -15.19 18.63
C PHE A 319 0.91 -14.36 17.47
N LEU A 320 1.35 -13.10 17.30
CA LEU A 320 0.94 -12.26 16.17
C LEU A 320 1.34 -12.90 14.83
N PHE A 321 2.56 -13.42 14.72
CA PHE A 321 3.00 -14.11 13.52
C PHE A 321 2.16 -15.37 13.22
N ALA A 322 1.97 -16.24 14.22
CA ALA A 322 1.25 -17.49 14.06
C ALA A 322 -0.24 -17.30 13.72
N ALA A 323 -0.88 -16.27 14.26
CA ALA A 323 -2.28 -15.97 14.00
C ALA A 323 -2.52 -15.34 12.61
N GLN A 324 -1.51 -14.71 12.00
CA GLN A 324 -1.72 -13.81 10.87
C GLN A 324 -2.17 -14.51 9.58
N ASP A 325 -1.28 -15.24 8.91
CA ASP A 325 -1.58 -15.82 7.59
C ASP A 325 -2.45 -17.08 7.71
N ALA A 326 -2.47 -17.73 8.88
CA ALA A 326 -3.28 -18.92 9.13
C ALA A 326 -4.77 -18.58 9.26
N SER A 327 -5.14 -17.61 10.10
CA SER A 327 -6.55 -17.19 10.22
C SER A 327 -7.04 -16.49 8.94
N THR A 328 -6.20 -15.67 8.30
CA THR A 328 -6.53 -15.05 6.99
C THR A 328 -6.92 -16.10 5.95
N SER A 329 -6.20 -17.23 5.90
CA SER A 329 -6.51 -18.37 5.03
C SER A 329 -7.88 -18.98 5.35
N SER A 330 -8.14 -19.33 6.61
CA SER A 330 -9.42 -19.90 7.05
C SER A 330 -10.61 -18.99 6.74
N LEU A 331 -10.46 -17.68 6.94
CA LEU A 331 -11.49 -16.68 6.65
C LEU A 331 -11.85 -16.68 5.15
N CYS A 332 -10.86 -16.69 4.25
CA CYS A 332 -11.08 -16.74 2.80
C CYS A 332 -11.76 -18.04 2.35
N TRP A 333 -11.38 -19.18 2.94
CA TRP A 333 -11.98 -20.47 2.62
C TRP A 333 -13.40 -20.60 3.19
N ALA A 334 -13.71 -20.03 4.35
CA ALA A 334 -15.09 -19.98 4.86
C ALA A 334 -16.04 -19.23 3.92
N VAL A 335 -15.64 -18.07 3.37
CA VAL A 335 -16.45 -17.36 2.36
C VAL A 335 -16.65 -18.23 1.11
N SER A 336 -15.59 -18.90 0.66
CA SER A 336 -15.61 -19.78 -0.51
C SER A 336 -16.51 -21.01 -0.30
N ALA A 337 -16.48 -21.60 0.90
CA ALA A 337 -17.26 -22.76 1.29
C ALA A 337 -18.76 -22.43 1.40
N LEU A 338 -19.11 -21.34 2.09
CA LEU A 338 -20.49 -20.92 2.30
C LEU A 338 -21.18 -20.47 0.99
N ASP A 339 -20.44 -19.85 0.06
CA ASP A 339 -20.97 -19.53 -1.29
C ASP A 339 -21.23 -20.81 -2.11
N SER A 340 -20.35 -21.81 -2.00
CA SER A 340 -20.44 -23.05 -2.76
C SER A 340 -21.50 -24.02 -2.21
N HIS A 341 -21.98 -23.84 -0.98
CA HIS A 341 -22.95 -24.71 -0.31
C HIS A 341 -24.11 -23.88 0.28
N PRO A 342 -25.09 -23.46 -0.54
CA PRO A 342 -26.18 -22.57 -0.12
C PRO A 342 -27.08 -23.15 0.98
N ASP A 343 -27.18 -24.48 1.05
CA ASP A 343 -27.86 -25.24 2.10
C ASP A 343 -27.16 -25.09 3.47
N VAL A 344 -25.83 -25.21 3.48
CA VAL A 344 -24.99 -24.96 4.66
C VAL A 344 -25.13 -23.51 5.11
N LEU A 345 -25.05 -22.54 4.17
CA LEU A 345 -25.23 -21.12 4.47
C LEU A 345 -26.64 -20.80 4.99
N ALA A 346 -27.69 -21.40 4.42
CA ALA A 346 -29.06 -21.21 4.88
C ALA A 346 -29.24 -21.72 6.33
N ARG A 347 -28.63 -22.84 6.67
CA ARG A 347 -28.70 -23.41 8.03
C ARG A 347 -27.85 -22.65 9.04
N VAL A 348 -26.66 -22.16 8.66
CA VAL A 348 -25.89 -21.19 9.49
C VAL A 348 -26.71 -19.93 9.76
N ARG A 349 -27.38 -19.38 8.74
CA ARG A 349 -28.28 -18.22 8.91
C ARG A 349 -29.44 -18.50 9.86
N ALA A 350 -30.09 -19.66 9.74
CA ALA A 350 -31.19 -20.05 10.61
C ALA A 350 -30.75 -20.24 12.07
N GLU A 351 -29.60 -20.90 12.30
CA GLU A 351 -29.03 -21.09 13.63
C GLU A 351 -28.66 -19.76 14.29
N VAL A 352 -27.95 -18.88 13.58
CA VAL A 352 -27.51 -17.60 14.13
C VAL A 352 -28.71 -16.68 14.41
N ALA A 353 -29.68 -16.59 13.50
CA ALA A 353 -30.87 -15.76 13.68
C ALA A 353 -31.79 -16.22 14.84
N ALA A 354 -31.71 -17.48 15.27
CA ALA A 354 -32.42 -17.97 16.44
C ALA A 354 -31.75 -17.56 17.77
N LEU A 355 -30.48 -17.14 17.74
CA LEU A 355 -29.67 -16.84 18.92
C LEU A 355 -29.30 -15.36 19.04
N TRP A 356 -29.08 -14.67 17.92
CA TRP A 356 -28.61 -13.29 17.87
C TRP A 356 -29.20 -12.54 16.67
N SER A 357 -29.65 -11.30 16.89
CA SER A 357 -30.13 -10.40 15.84
C SER A 357 -29.25 -9.15 15.76
N PRO A 358 -28.88 -8.66 14.56
CA PRO A 358 -28.18 -7.39 14.37
C PRO A 358 -28.82 -6.18 15.06
N GLU A 359 -30.15 -6.19 15.18
CA GLU A 359 -30.99 -5.12 15.73
C GLU A 359 -30.99 -5.08 17.27
N SER A 360 -30.51 -6.15 17.93
CA SER A 360 -30.48 -6.24 19.40
C SER A 360 -29.56 -5.21 20.06
N GLY A 361 -28.55 -4.72 19.34
CA GLY A 361 -27.49 -3.85 19.87
C GLY A 361 -26.45 -4.57 20.75
N GLU A 362 -26.76 -5.79 21.22
CA GLU A 362 -25.93 -6.58 22.11
C GLU A 362 -24.87 -7.42 21.35
N PRO A 363 -23.70 -7.69 21.96
CA PRO A 363 -22.71 -8.59 21.38
C PRO A 363 -23.18 -10.06 21.43
N ILE A 364 -22.62 -10.89 20.54
CA ILE A 364 -22.78 -12.35 20.59
C ILE A 364 -22.06 -12.84 21.85
N THR A 365 -22.80 -13.41 22.79
CA THR A 365 -22.23 -13.89 24.05
C THR A 365 -21.50 -15.23 23.90
N ALA A 366 -20.73 -15.64 24.92
CA ALA A 366 -20.06 -16.94 24.91
C ALA A 366 -21.04 -18.12 24.91
N GLU A 367 -22.20 -17.93 25.55
CA GLU A 367 -23.31 -18.87 25.58
C GLU A 367 -23.94 -19.00 24.19
N MET A 368 -24.23 -17.88 23.51
CA MET A 368 -24.71 -17.88 22.13
C MET A 368 -23.73 -18.60 21.19
N MET A 369 -22.43 -18.31 21.26
CA MET A 369 -21.42 -19.02 20.46
C MET A 369 -21.39 -20.53 20.74
N THR A 370 -21.59 -20.94 21.99
CA THR A 370 -21.61 -22.36 22.39
C THR A 370 -22.81 -23.09 21.79
N GLU A 371 -23.95 -22.41 21.66
CA GLU A 371 -25.16 -22.96 21.02
C GLU A 371 -25.13 -22.89 19.48
N MET A 372 -24.22 -22.13 18.86
CA MET A 372 -23.95 -22.14 17.40
C MET A 372 -23.21 -23.42 16.94
N LYS A 373 -23.77 -24.60 17.26
CA LYS A 373 -23.15 -25.93 17.12
C LYS A 373 -22.90 -26.30 15.66
N TYR A 374 -23.82 -25.97 14.76
CA TYR A 374 -23.67 -26.19 13.32
C TYR A 374 -22.63 -25.24 12.72
N THR A 375 -22.63 -23.97 13.10
CA THR A 375 -21.62 -23.00 12.64
C THR A 375 -20.21 -23.38 13.12
N GLN A 376 -20.08 -23.94 14.33
CA GLN A 376 -18.84 -24.57 14.81
C GLN A 376 -18.45 -25.81 13.98
N ALA A 377 -19.40 -26.65 13.58
CA ALA A 377 -19.14 -27.79 12.70
C ALA A 377 -18.64 -27.36 11.31
N VAL A 378 -19.25 -26.31 10.72
CA VAL A 378 -18.77 -25.67 9.47
C VAL A 378 -17.35 -25.13 9.64
N ALA A 379 -17.04 -24.48 10.76
CA ALA A 379 -15.69 -23.96 11.05
C ALA A 379 -14.64 -25.09 11.08
N ARG A 380 -14.99 -26.25 11.66
CA ARG A 380 -14.14 -27.44 11.70
C ARG A 380 -13.97 -28.07 10.31
N GLU A 381 -15.01 -28.10 9.49
CA GLU A 381 -14.95 -28.61 8.13
C GLU A 381 -14.11 -27.71 7.19
N VAL A 382 -14.22 -26.38 7.31
CA VAL A 382 -13.36 -25.43 6.56
C VAL A 382 -11.89 -25.71 6.81
N VAL A 383 -11.46 -25.87 8.07
CA VAL A 383 -10.05 -26.16 8.40
C VAL A 383 -9.65 -27.63 8.22
N ARG A 384 -10.62 -28.57 8.11
CA ARG A 384 -10.34 -29.94 7.64
C ARG A 384 -10.00 -29.91 6.15
N TYR A 385 -10.87 -29.30 5.34
CA TYR A 385 -10.78 -29.34 3.89
C TYR A 385 -9.64 -28.46 3.37
N TRP A 386 -9.45 -27.27 3.94
CA TRP A 386 -8.36 -26.35 3.61
C TRP A 386 -7.54 -25.97 4.87
N PRO A 387 -6.73 -26.89 5.42
CA PRO A 387 -5.87 -26.60 6.56
C PRO A 387 -4.84 -25.53 6.18
N PRO A 388 -4.76 -24.39 6.91
CA PRO A 388 -3.88 -23.29 6.52
C PRO A 388 -2.39 -23.67 6.45
N GLY A 389 -1.94 -24.57 7.33
CA GLY A 389 -0.60 -25.18 7.29
C GLY A 389 -0.65 -26.62 6.76
N PRO A 390 -0.63 -26.84 5.43
CA PRO A 390 -0.85 -28.16 4.84
C PRO A 390 0.28 -29.17 5.08
N VAL A 391 1.51 -28.70 5.30
CA VAL A 391 2.69 -29.51 5.66
C VAL A 391 3.48 -28.81 6.76
N VAL A 392 4.06 -29.57 7.69
CA VAL A 392 4.77 -28.99 8.87
C VAL A 392 6.23 -29.44 8.90
N PRO A 393 7.21 -28.63 8.45
CA PRO A 393 8.59 -29.05 8.26
C PRO A 393 9.33 -29.30 9.59
N HIS A 394 9.91 -30.49 9.72
CA HIS A 394 10.79 -30.91 10.82
C HIS A 394 12.18 -31.29 10.30
N ILE A 395 13.19 -31.27 11.16
CA ILE A 395 14.51 -31.89 10.92
C ILE A 395 14.71 -33.00 11.95
N ALA A 396 15.21 -34.16 11.50
CA ALA A 396 15.62 -35.25 12.38
C ALA A 396 16.97 -34.90 13.07
N GLY A 397 16.97 -34.76 14.40
CA GLY A 397 18.17 -34.50 15.22
C GLY A 397 19.06 -35.74 15.37
N GLU A 398 18.45 -36.93 15.31
CA GLU A 398 19.09 -38.25 15.32
C GLU A 398 18.49 -39.17 14.23
N ALA A 399 18.90 -40.43 14.19
CA ALA A 399 18.27 -41.42 13.31
C ALA A 399 17.00 -41.98 13.98
N PHE A 400 15.85 -41.86 13.32
CA PHE A 400 14.55 -42.20 13.92
C PHE A 400 13.85 -43.34 13.17
N GLN A 401 13.56 -44.45 13.86
CA GLN A 401 12.80 -45.58 13.30
C GLN A 401 11.33 -45.16 13.10
N LEU A 402 10.92 -44.91 11.85
CA LEU A 402 9.56 -44.44 11.52
C LEU A 402 8.60 -45.62 11.35
N THR A 403 9.02 -46.64 10.62
CA THR A 403 8.34 -47.92 10.41
C THR A 403 9.32 -49.06 10.69
N GLU A 404 8.89 -50.32 10.74
CA GLU A 404 9.82 -51.46 10.87
C GLU A 404 10.86 -51.51 9.74
N GLN A 405 10.47 -51.04 8.55
CA GLN A 405 11.24 -51.16 7.31
C GLN A 405 12.04 -49.89 6.97
N TYR A 406 11.80 -48.76 7.66
CA TYR A 406 12.48 -47.50 7.37
C TYR A 406 12.87 -46.67 8.61
N THR A 407 14.15 -46.30 8.64
CA THR A 407 14.75 -45.36 9.59
C THR A 407 15.03 -44.04 8.88
N ILE A 408 14.46 -42.93 9.36
CA ILE A 408 14.80 -41.58 8.91
C ILE A 408 16.25 -41.28 9.34
N PRO A 409 17.18 -40.95 8.43
CA PRO A 409 18.55 -40.58 8.81
C PRO A 409 18.62 -39.20 9.48
N LYS A 410 19.58 -39.01 10.40
CA LYS A 410 19.91 -37.71 10.99
C LYS A 410 20.10 -36.62 9.92
N GLY A 411 19.55 -35.44 10.17
CA GLY A 411 19.64 -34.26 9.31
C GLY A 411 18.61 -34.19 8.17
N THR A 412 17.83 -35.26 7.96
CA THR A 412 16.73 -35.32 6.98
C THR A 412 15.65 -34.29 7.31
N ILE A 413 15.10 -33.65 6.29
CA ILE A 413 13.93 -32.77 6.41
C ILE A 413 12.67 -33.63 6.22
N VAL A 414 11.76 -33.59 7.19
CA VAL A 414 10.54 -34.42 7.21
C VAL A 414 9.32 -33.51 7.10
N PHE A 415 8.41 -33.87 6.19
CA PHE A 415 7.15 -33.16 5.95
C PHE A 415 5.96 -34.10 6.21
N PRO A 416 5.48 -34.19 7.47
CA PRO A 416 4.13 -34.68 7.77
C PRO A 416 3.09 -33.82 7.06
N SER A 417 2.20 -34.46 6.29
CA SER A 417 1.14 -33.78 5.56
C SER A 417 -0.14 -33.74 6.39
N VAL A 418 -0.47 -32.54 6.86
CA VAL A 418 -1.75 -32.24 7.52
C VAL A 418 -2.89 -32.27 6.49
N TYR A 419 -2.64 -31.80 5.27
CA TYR A 419 -3.61 -31.85 4.17
C TYR A 419 -4.01 -33.29 3.84
N GLU A 420 -3.05 -34.18 3.57
CA GLU A 420 -3.37 -35.58 3.24
C GLU A 420 -4.06 -36.31 4.38
N SER A 421 -3.71 -35.99 5.64
CA SER A 421 -4.33 -36.58 6.82
C SER A 421 -5.81 -36.22 6.94
N SER A 422 -6.19 -35.01 6.54
CA SER A 422 -7.59 -34.55 6.51
C SER A 422 -8.49 -35.33 5.55
N PHE A 423 -7.93 -36.10 4.62
CA PHE A 423 -8.68 -36.96 3.68
C PHE A 423 -8.59 -38.47 3.99
N GLN A 424 -8.04 -38.84 5.15
CA GLN A 424 -7.90 -40.24 5.57
C GLN A 424 -8.96 -40.62 6.61
N GLY A 425 -9.57 -41.79 6.43
CA GLY A 425 -10.61 -42.33 7.33
C GLY A 425 -12.01 -41.77 7.08
N PHE A 426 -12.15 -40.47 6.84
CA PHE A 426 -13.45 -39.83 6.56
C PHE A 426 -14.11 -40.43 5.29
N PRO A 427 -15.36 -40.95 5.35
CA PRO A 427 -16.10 -41.40 4.16
C PRO A 427 -16.32 -40.25 3.18
N ASP A 428 -16.14 -40.43 1.88
CA ASP A 428 -16.30 -39.36 0.87
C ASP A 428 -15.53 -38.06 1.20
N ALA A 429 -14.33 -38.18 1.78
CA ALA A 429 -13.58 -37.05 2.35
C ALA A 429 -13.34 -35.85 1.41
N GLY A 430 -13.35 -36.10 0.09
CA GLY A 430 -13.24 -35.09 -0.97
C GLY A 430 -14.52 -34.26 -1.19
N THR A 431 -15.57 -34.48 -0.42
CA THR A 431 -16.77 -33.64 -0.36
C THR A 431 -16.74 -32.79 0.90
N PHE A 432 -17.00 -31.48 0.76
CA PHE A 432 -17.15 -30.56 1.88
C PHE A 432 -18.51 -30.82 2.54
N ASP A 433 -18.48 -31.24 3.81
CA ASP A 433 -19.64 -31.79 4.50
C ASP A 433 -19.55 -31.52 6.01
N PRO A 434 -20.27 -30.50 6.53
CA PRO A 434 -20.29 -30.18 7.96
C PRO A 434 -20.93 -31.24 8.85
N GLU A 435 -21.77 -32.15 8.32
CA GLU A 435 -22.45 -33.16 9.14
C GLU A 435 -21.48 -34.15 9.80
N ARG A 436 -20.25 -34.27 9.28
CA ARG A 436 -19.13 -34.99 9.92
C ARG A 436 -18.84 -34.54 11.35
N PHE A 437 -19.05 -33.24 11.60
CA PHE A 437 -18.75 -32.55 12.85
C PHE A 437 -20.00 -32.16 13.65
N PHE A 438 -21.21 -32.45 13.13
CA PHE A 438 -22.49 -32.12 13.75
C PHE A 438 -23.36 -33.36 14.07
N SER A 439 -23.35 -34.38 13.20
CA SER A 439 -24.29 -35.48 13.27
C SER A 439 -23.98 -36.46 14.40
N GLU A 440 -24.89 -36.58 15.38
CA GLU A 440 -24.84 -37.61 16.42
C GLU A 440 -24.93 -39.04 15.88
N ALA A 441 -25.46 -39.22 14.67
CA ALA A 441 -25.52 -40.53 14.01
C ALA A 441 -24.19 -40.92 13.35
N ARG A 442 -23.45 -39.97 12.78
CA ARG A 442 -22.19 -40.23 12.05
C ARG A 442 -20.97 -40.24 12.96
N ARG A 443 -20.85 -39.27 13.88
CA ARG A 443 -19.77 -39.13 14.87
C ARG A 443 -18.34 -39.27 14.32
N GLU A 444 -18.14 -38.87 13.06
CA GLU A 444 -16.85 -38.99 12.36
C GLU A 444 -15.75 -38.20 13.07
N ASP A 445 -16.11 -37.09 13.71
CA ASP A 445 -15.18 -36.27 14.50
C ASP A 445 -14.66 -36.95 15.78
N VAL A 446 -15.34 -38.00 16.24
CA VAL A 446 -14.90 -38.89 17.32
C VAL A 446 -14.09 -40.05 16.74
N VAL A 447 -14.62 -40.75 15.73
CA VAL A 447 -14.00 -41.95 15.13
C VAL A 447 -12.67 -41.61 14.46
N TYR A 448 -12.65 -40.56 13.63
CA TYR A 448 -11.48 -40.11 12.87
C TYR A 448 -10.77 -38.92 13.52
N LYS A 449 -11.03 -38.66 14.82
CA LYS A 449 -10.38 -37.60 15.62
C LYS A 449 -8.86 -37.58 15.48
N ARG A 450 -8.23 -38.75 15.34
CA ARG A 450 -6.77 -38.87 15.19
C ARG A 450 -6.25 -38.27 13.87
N ASN A 451 -7.05 -38.29 12.81
CA ASN A 451 -6.68 -37.87 11.46
C ASN A 451 -6.96 -36.37 11.23
N PHE A 452 -7.75 -35.73 12.09
CA PHE A 452 -7.92 -34.27 12.10
C PHE A 452 -6.67 -33.58 12.66
N LEU A 453 -5.64 -33.43 11.82
CA LEU A 453 -4.34 -32.84 12.18
C LEU A 453 -4.22 -31.34 11.87
N ALA A 454 -5.32 -30.66 11.53
CA ALA A 454 -5.35 -29.23 11.15
C ALA A 454 -4.68 -28.29 12.18
N PHE A 455 -4.63 -28.69 13.45
CA PHE A 455 -3.98 -27.97 14.55
C PHE A 455 -2.73 -28.67 15.10
N GLY A 456 -2.18 -29.65 14.37
CA GLY A 456 -1.08 -30.52 14.79
C GLY A 456 -1.48 -31.52 15.88
N ALA A 457 -0.47 -32.15 16.48
CA ALA A 457 -0.63 -33.06 17.62
C ALA A 457 0.62 -32.99 18.53
N GLY A 458 0.58 -33.70 19.67
CA GLY A 458 1.74 -33.81 20.57
C GLY A 458 2.12 -32.50 21.27
N PRO A 459 3.37 -32.35 21.74
CA PRO A 459 3.78 -31.20 22.57
C PRO A 459 3.64 -29.84 21.87
N HIS A 460 3.72 -29.82 20.53
CA HIS A 460 3.64 -28.61 19.70
C HIS A 460 2.25 -28.39 19.06
N GLN A 461 1.20 -29.09 19.50
CA GLN A 461 -0.17 -28.83 19.05
C GLN A 461 -0.52 -27.34 19.23
N CYS A 462 -1.23 -26.74 18.27
CA CYS A 462 -1.56 -25.32 18.26
C CYS A 462 -2.27 -24.89 19.55
N VAL A 463 -1.67 -23.97 20.30
CA VAL A 463 -2.27 -23.44 21.54
C VAL A 463 -3.48 -22.54 21.24
N GLY A 464 -3.44 -21.81 20.12
CA GLY A 464 -4.50 -20.91 19.67
C GLY A 464 -5.71 -21.56 19.01
N GLN A 465 -5.85 -22.89 19.03
CA GLN A 465 -6.93 -23.60 18.32
C GLN A 465 -8.33 -23.04 18.64
N ARG A 466 -8.63 -22.81 19.93
CA ARG A 466 -9.93 -22.25 20.36
C ARG A 466 -10.10 -20.79 19.91
N TYR A 467 -9.07 -19.97 20.05
CA TYR A 467 -9.08 -18.57 19.60
C TYR A 467 -9.35 -18.46 18.09
N ALA A 468 -8.69 -19.29 17.28
CA ALA A 468 -8.84 -19.30 15.83
C ALA A 468 -10.23 -19.80 15.39
N LEU A 469 -10.76 -20.85 16.03
CA LEU A 469 -12.12 -21.35 15.74
C LEU A 469 -13.20 -20.34 16.17
N ASN A 470 -13.07 -19.70 17.35
CA ASN A 470 -13.98 -18.64 17.78
C ASN A 470 -13.97 -17.46 16.80
N HIS A 471 -12.78 -17.00 16.36
CA HIS A 471 -12.67 -15.95 15.34
C HIS A 471 -13.44 -16.34 14.08
N LEU A 472 -13.24 -17.58 13.58
CA LEU A 472 -13.88 -18.06 12.37
C LEU A 472 -15.41 -18.18 12.51
N VAL A 473 -15.90 -18.66 13.66
CA VAL A 473 -17.34 -18.75 13.97
C VAL A 473 -17.98 -17.37 14.06
N ILE A 474 -17.39 -16.42 14.80
CA ILE A 474 -17.88 -15.04 14.90
C ILE A 474 -17.88 -14.39 13.51
N PHE A 475 -16.81 -14.56 12.73
CA PHE A 475 -16.75 -14.04 11.37
C PHE A 475 -17.86 -14.63 10.48
N MET A 476 -18.06 -15.95 10.49
CA MET A 476 -19.12 -16.58 9.70
C MET A 476 -20.52 -16.17 10.16
N ALA A 477 -20.77 -16.06 11.47
CA ALA A 477 -22.05 -15.63 12.02
C ALA A 477 -22.39 -14.19 11.60
N LEU A 478 -21.44 -13.27 11.74
CA LEU A 478 -21.60 -11.87 11.34
C LEU A 478 -21.70 -11.73 9.82
N LEU A 479 -20.84 -12.42 9.05
CA LEU A 479 -20.88 -12.41 7.60
C LEU A 479 -22.21 -12.95 7.09
N ALA A 480 -22.66 -14.12 7.55
CA ALA A 480 -23.89 -14.75 7.09
C ALA A 480 -25.15 -13.93 7.44
N SER A 481 -25.14 -13.23 8.59
CA SER A 481 -26.27 -12.42 9.07
C SER A 481 -26.33 -11.03 8.45
N LEU A 482 -25.18 -10.39 8.23
CA LEU A 482 -25.09 -8.99 7.80
C LEU A 482 -24.81 -8.83 6.31
N ILE A 483 -24.30 -9.87 5.65
CA ILE A 483 -23.80 -9.80 4.28
C ILE A 483 -24.45 -10.89 3.41
N ASP A 484 -24.94 -10.47 2.25
CA ASP A 484 -25.13 -11.34 1.10
C ASP A 484 -23.85 -11.25 0.26
N PHE A 485 -23.10 -12.36 0.21
CA PHE A 485 -21.86 -12.47 -0.53
C PHE A 485 -22.01 -13.49 -1.67
N ARG A 486 -21.29 -13.26 -2.76
CA ARG A 486 -21.20 -14.21 -3.88
C ARG A 486 -19.78 -14.26 -4.43
N ARG A 487 -19.23 -15.45 -4.67
CA ARG A 487 -17.91 -15.63 -5.28
C ARG A 487 -17.95 -15.37 -6.78
N GLU A 488 -16.99 -14.61 -7.28
CA GLU A 488 -16.72 -14.49 -8.72
C GLU A 488 -15.93 -15.72 -9.15
N ARG A 489 -16.46 -16.53 -10.08
CA ARG A 489 -15.83 -17.79 -10.49
C ARG A 489 -14.77 -17.55 -11.55
N THR A 490 -13.67 -16.91 -11.13
CA THR A 490 -12.50 -16.66 -11.99
C THR A 490 -11.73 -17.95 -12.28
N GLU A 491 -10.88 -17.94 -13.31
CA GLU A 491 -10.08 -19.11 -13.67
C GLU A 491 -9.18 -19.55 -12.50
N GLY A 492 -9.38 -20.79 -12.04
CA GLY A 492 -8.64 -21.36 -10.92
C GLY A 492 -8.98 -20.79 -9.54
N CYS A 493 -10.10 -20.09 -9.35
CA CYS A 493 -10.51 -19.55 -8.04
C CYS A 493 -10.60 -20.62 -6.92
N ASP A 494 -11.03 -21.84 -7.26
CA ASP A 494 -11.10 -22.98 -6.34
C ASP A 494 -9.77 -23.75 -6.21
N VAL A 495 -8.74 -23.37 -6.97
CA VAL A 495 -7.41 -24.01 -6.90
C VAL A 495 -6.60 -23.38 -5.74
N PRO A 496 -6.15 -24.18 -4.76
CA PRO A 496 -5.30 -23.68 -3.70
C PRO A 496 -3.92 -23.26 -4.23
N VAL A 497 -3.35 -22.19 -3.68
CA VAL A 497 -1.93 -21.86 -3.82
C VAL A 497 -1.23 -21.87 -2.46
N TYR A 498 0.00 -22.37 -2.44
CA TYR A 498 0.84 -22.46 -1.25
C TYR A 498 1.64 -21.16 -1.08
N MET A 499 1.24 -20.30 -0.13
CA MET A 499 1.75 -18.93 0.03
C MET A 499 1.67 -18.45 1.49
N PRO A 500 2.77 -18.50 2.27
CA PRO A 500 3.14 -19.63 3.16
C PRO A 500 2.00 -20.50 3.74
N THR A 501 0.75 -20.06 3.72
CA THR A 501 -0.45 -20.85 4.02
C THR A 501 -1.24 -21.19 2.74
N MET A 502 -2.21 -22.11 2.84
CA MET A 502 -3.08 -22.49 1.71
C MET A 502 -4.22 -21.47 1.51
N VAL A 503 -4.34 -20.87 0.32
CA VAL A 503 -5.37 -19.85 0.02
C VAL A 503 -5.93 -19.97 -1.40
N PRO A 504 -7.10 -19.39 -1.71
CA PRO A 504 -7.58 -19.26 -3.09
C PRO A 504 -6.59 -18.50 -3.99
N ARG A 505 -6.33 -19.03 -5.20
CA ARG A 505 -5.41 -18.46 -6.19
C ARG A 505 -5.74 -17.00 -6.56
N ASP A 506 -7.02 -16.71 -6.68
CA ASP A 506 -7.60 -15.42 -7.08
C ASP A 506 -7.59 -14.37 -5.95
N GLY A 507 -7.24 -14.76 -4.72
CA GLY A 507 -7.36 -13.91 -3.55
C GLY A 507 -8.78 -13.84 -2.97
N CYS A 508 -9.63 -14.82 -3.30
CA CYS A 508 -11.05 -14.90 -2.95
C CYS A 508 -11.82 -13.69 -3.48
N VAL A 509 -12.08 -13.66 -4.79
CA VAL A 509 -12.80 -12.56 -5.43
C VAL A 509 -14.29 -12.70 -5.15
N VAL A 510 -14.89 -11.70 -4.51
CA VAL A 510 -16.30 -11.75 -4.07
C VAL A 510 -17.05 -10.44 -4.28
N HIS A 511 -18.33 -10.56 -4.64
CA HIS A 511 -19.33 -9.51 -4.47
C HIS A 511 -19.78 -9.51 -3.03
N LEU A 512 -19.92 -8.32 -2.43
CA LEU A 512 -20.49 -8.15 -1.09
C LEU A 512 -21.63 -7.15 -1.17
N LYS A 513 -22.77 -7.48 -0.56
CA LYS A 513 -23.91 -6.60 -0.41
C LYS A 513 -24.42 -6.69 1.02
N GLN A 514 -24.84 -5.57 1.60
CA GLN A 514 -25.48 -5.61 2.91
C GLN A 514 -26.80 -6.39 2.81
N ARG A 515 -26.97 -7.36 3.71
CA ARG A 515 -28.19 -8.13 3.88
C ARG A 515 -29.21 -7.27 4.62
N CYS A 516 -30.42 -7.18 4.10
CA CYS A 516 -31.52 -6.49 4.77
C CYS A 516 -32.32 -7.49 5.60
N ALA A 517 -32.66 -7.14 6.84
CA ALA A 517 -33.63 -7.90 7.62
C ALA A 517 -35.01 -7.79 6.95
N ASN A 518 -35.64 -8.92 6.69
CA ASN A 518 -36.88 -9.00 5.90
C ASN A 518 -38.10 -8.84 6.81
N THR A 519 -38.98 -7.90 6.51
CA THR A 519 -40.40 -7.96 6.92
C THR A 519 -41.24 -8.20 5.68
N ASP A 520 -41.99 -9.31 5.68
CA ASP A 520 -42.92 -9.70 4.63
C ASP A 520 -44.29 -9.02 4.85
N PRO A 521 -45.01 -8.65 3.78
CA PRO A 521 -46.38 -9.15 3.72
C PRO A 521 -46.90 -9.52 2.32
N SER A 522 -47.50 -10.71 2.26
CA SER A 522 -48.72 -11.07 1.49
C SER A 522 -48.69 -11.07 -0.04
N GLY A 523 -48.68 -12.29 -0.60
CA GLY A 523 -49.95 -12.86 -1.10
C GLY A 523 -50.33 -12.73 -2.58
N SER A 524 -49.89 -13.71 -3.39
CA SER A 524 -50.57 -14.24 -4.60
C SER A 524 -50.82 -13.29 -5.81
N ILE A 525 -50.72 -13.68 -7.08
CA ILE A 525 -51.36 -14.84 -7.74
C ILE A 525 -50.54 -15.35 -8.95
N GLU A 526 -50.55 -16.68 -9.08
CA GLU A 526 -50.40 -17.57 -10.25
C GLU A 526 -49.16 -17.64 -11.17
N SER A 527 -48.75 -18.90 -11.34
CA SER A 527 -47.72 -19.43 -12.23
C SER A 527 -48.35 -19.95 -13.53
N PHE A 528 -47.57 -19.99 -14.62
CA PHE A 528 -47.83 -20.95 -15.71
C PHE A 528 -46.55 -21.72 -16.07
N HIS A 529 -46.62 -23.05 -15.98
CA HIS A 529 -45.62 -24.00 -16.49
C HIS A 529 -45.70 -24.04 -18.03
N GLY A 530 -44.70 -24.47 -18.81
CA GLY A 530 -43.34 -24.93 -18.49
C GLY A 530 -42.77 -25.81 -19.61
N LEU A 531 -41.42 -25.87 -19.73
CA LEU A 531 -40.62 -26.70 -20.67
C LEU A 531 -40.73 -26.31 -22.18
N VAL A 532 -39.67 -26.25 -23.00
CA VAL A 532 -38.50 -27.15 -23.13
C VAL A 532 -37.22 -26.41 -23.63
N HIS A 533 -36.08 -26.75 -23.04
CA HIS A 533 -34.66 -26.53 -23.41
C HIS A 533 -34.01 -25.14 -23.66
N LEU A 534 -32.88 -24.96 -22.96
CA LEU A 534 -31.74 -24.03 -23.21
C LEU A 534 -31.86 -22.52 -22.90
N ARG A 535 -32.93 -22.01 -22.26
CA ARG A 535 -33.17 -20.54 -22.23
C ARG A 535 -33.48 -19.83 -20.90
N THR A 536 -33.55 -20.49 -19.74
CA THR A 536 -34.14 -19.88 -18.52
C THR A 536 -33.18 -19.21 -17.52
N ALA A 537 -31.88 -19.49 -17.52
CA ALA A 537 -30.93 -18.81 -16.61
C ALA A 537 -30.60 -17.38 -17.08
N ALA A 538 -30.56 -17.15 -18.39
CA ALA A 538 -30.27 -15.84 -18.98
C ALA A 538 -31.25 -14.73 -18.55
N PRO A 539 -32.59 -14.88 -18.58
CA PRO A 539 -33.50 -13.83 -18.14
C PRO A 539 -33.48 -13.60 -16.62
N LEU A 540 -33.19 -14.61 -15.78
CA LEU A 540 -33.09 -14.42 -14.33
C LEU A 540 -31.76 -13.78 -13.91
N LEU A 541 -30.65 -14.14 -14.57
CA LEU A 541 -29.38 -13.43 -14.39
C LEU A 541 -29.48 -12.00 -14.96
N ALA A 542 -30.16 -11.81 -16.10
CA ALA A 542 -30.47 -10.48 -16.62
C ALA A 542 -31.42 -9.71 -15.71
N ALA A 543 -32.38 -10.34 -15.04
CA ALA A 543 -33.26 -9.70 -14.06
C ALA A 543 -32.51 -9.37 -12.75
N ALA A 544 -31.57 -10.21 -12.30
CA ALA A 544 -30.73 -9.94 -11.15
C ALA A 544 -29.68 -8.85 -11.45
N VAL A 545 -29.11 -8.84 -12.66
CA VAL A 545 -28.25 -7.76 -13.15
C VAL A 545 -29.06 -6.48 -13.39
N ALA A 546 -30.29 -6.56 -13.90
CA ALA A 546 -31.18 -5.42 -14.05
C ALA A 546 -31.63 -4.88 -12.69
N LEU A 547 -31.93 -5.75 -11.70
CA LEU A 547 -32.23 -5.37 -10.33
C LEU A 547 -31.00 -4.78 -9.63
N TYR A 548 -29.81 -5.29 -9.93
CA TYR A 548 -28.56 -4.74 -9.42
C TYR A 548 -28.25 -3.36 -10.02
N MET A 549 -28.36 -3.24 -11.35
CA MET A 549 -28.33 -1.97 -12.05
C MET A 549 -29.42 -1.04 -11.55
N LEU A 550 -30.61 -1.53 -11.18
CA LEU A 550 -31.70 -0.76 -10.60
C LEU A 550 -31.40 -0.34 -9.15
N ILE A 551 -30.73 -1.15 -8.34
CA ILE A 551 -30.32 -0.79 -6.97
C ILE A 551 -29.17 0.24 -7.03
N GLU A 552 -28.19 0.05 -7.89
CA GLU A 552 -27.18 1.07 -8.16
C GLU A 552 -27.81 2.32 -8.76
N GLN A 553 -28.79 2.21 -9.67
CA GLN A 553 -29.58 3.36 -10.13
C GLN A 553 -30.32 4.04 -8.99
N LEU A 554 -31.00 3.31 -8.11
CA LEU A 554 -31.79 3.90 -7.02
C LEU A 554 -30.87 4.52 -5.95
N SER A 555 -29.73 3.90 -5.66
CA SER A 555 -28.66 4.43 -4.81
C SER A 555 -28.08 5.72 -5.40
N TYR A 556 -27.73 5.68 -6.69
CA TYR A 556 -27.24 6.82 -7.44
C TYR A 556 -28.30 7.93 -7.52
N HIS A 557 -29.56 7.65 -7.89
CA HIS A 557 -30.65 8.63 -7.96
C HIS A 557 -31.04 9.20 -6.59
N ARG A 558 -30.95 8.40 -5.52
CA ARG A 558 -31.17 8.89 -4.15
C ARG A 558 -30.04 9.81 -3.67
N LYS A 559 -28.78 9.50 -3.98
CA LYS A 559 -27.62 10.36 -3.68
C LYS A 559 -27.57 11.59 -4.59
N LYS A 560 -27.96 11.43 -5.85
CA LYS A 560 -28.13 12.50 -6.86
C LYS A 560 -29.24 13.47 -6.47
N GLY A 561 -30.35 12.96 -5.92
CA GLY A 561 -31.53 13.76 -5.62
C GLY A 561 -32.04 14.46 -6.88
N SER A 562 -32.13 15.79 -6.83
CA SER A 562 -32.50 16.66 -7.96
C SER A 562 -31.32 17.03 -8.88
N MET A 563 -30.08 16.63 -8.58
CA MET A 563 -28.94 16.97 -9.42
C MET A 563 -29.03 16.26 -10.80
N PRO A 564 -28.70 16.92 -11.90
CA PRO A 564 -28.51 16.27 -13.19
C PRO A 564 -27.25 15.42 -13.20
N GLY A 565 -27.20 14.50 -14.16
CA GLY A 565 -26.26 13.39 -14.19
C GLY A 565 -26.77 12.32 -15.16
N PRO A 566 -25.94 11.36 -15.62
CA PRO A 566 -26.40 10.22 -16.43
C PRO A 566 -27.71 9.61 -15.88
N PRO A 567 -28.71 9.31 -16.73
CA PRO A 567 -29.96 8.69 -16.29
C PRO A 567 -29.77 7.21 -15.93
N LEU A 568 -28.67 6.59 -16.38
CA LEU A 568 -28.24 5.24 -16.01
C LEU A 568 -26.73 5.23 -15.82
N VAL A 569 -26.23 4.75 -14.67
CA VAL A 569 -24.80 4.51 -14.41
C VAL A 569 -24.49 3.01 -14.52
N VAL A 570 -23.42 2.67 -15.24
CA VAL A 570 -22.92 1.28 -15.29
C VAL A 570 -22.26 0.98 -13.93
N PRO A 571 -22.58 -0.14 -13.25
CA PRO A 571 -21.88 -0.46 -12.01
C PRO A 571 -20.35 -0.53 -12.20
N PHE A 572 -19.60 -0.27 -11.13
CA PHE A 572 -18.13 -0.40 -11.01
C PHE A 572 -17.20 0.50 -11.79
N LEU A 573 -17.47 0.67 -13.07
CA LEU A 573 -16.76 1.62 -13.90
C LEU A 573 -17.51 2.93 -13.86
N GLY A 574 -18.85 2.88 -13.91
CA GLY A 574 -19.67 4.05 -14.21
C GLY A 574 -19.14 4.68 -15.48
N SER A 575 -18.86 5.97 -15.42
CA SER A 575 -18.28 6.71 -16.53
C SER A 575 -16.74 6.59 -16.61
N ALA A 576 -16.08 5.77 -15.78
CA ALA A 576 -14.61 5.64 -15.79
C ALA A 576 -14.05 5.16 -17.14
N ALA A 577 -14.78 4.34 -17.89
CA ALA A 577 -14.37 3.95 -19.25
C ALA A 577 -14.43 5.14 -20.23
N HIS A 578 -15.38 6.06 -20.05
CA HIS A 578 -15.45 7.32 -20.79
C HIS A 578 -14.28 8.22 -20.37
N LEU A 579 -14.08 8.45 -19.07
CA LEU A 579 -12.96 9.23 -18.52
C LEU A 579 -11.57 8.70 -18.95
N ILE A 580 -11.39 7.39 -19.12
CA ILE A 580 -10.12 6.81 -19.59
C ILE A 580 -9.94 6.99 -21.11
N ARG A 581 -11.02 6.87 -21.89
CA ARG A 581 -10.98 6.91 -23.36
C ARG A 581 -10.97 8.34 -23.91
N ASP A 582 -11.76 9.21 -23.30
CA ASP A 582 -11.89 10.63 -23.60
C ASP A 582 -12.09 11.41 -22.28
N PRO A 583 -10.99 11.77 -21.61
CA PRO A 583 -11.05 12.58 -20.39
C PRO A 583 -11.70 13.94 -20.61
N VAL A 584 -11.64 14.49 -21.84
CA VAL A 584 -12.12 15.84 -22.17
C VAL A 584 -13.63 15.84 -22.28
N GLY A 585 -14.17 15.04 -23.20
CA GLY A 585 -15.61 14.90 -23.41
C GLY A 585 -16.35 14.44 -22.15
N PHE A 586 -15.70 13.66 -21.28
CA PHE A 586 -16.28 13.27 -20.00
C PHE A 586 -16.56 14.47 -19.07
N TRP A 587 -15.59 15.38 -18.87
CA TRP A 587 -15.75 16.52 -17.97
C TRP A 587 -16.66 17.61 -18.54
N ASP A 588 -16.62 17.82 -19.86
CA ASP A 588 -17.52 18.76 -20.56
C ASP A 588 -19.00 18.36 -20.36
N VAL A 589 -19.29 17.06 -20.38
CA VAL A 589 -20.62 16.51 -20.08
C VAL A 589 -21.03 16.81 -18.63
N GLN A 590 -20.14 16.66 -17.65
CA GLN A 590 -20.44 17.02 -16.25
C GLN A 590 -20.75 18.50 -16.09
N ALA A 591 -19.97 19.36 -16.74
CA ALA A 591 -20.18 20.80 -16.71
C ALA A 591 -21.50 21.22 -17.38
N ALA A 592 -21.83 20.63 -18.54
CA ALA A 592 -23.10 20.86 -19.23
C ALA A 592 -24.32 20.38 -18.44
N LEU A 593 -24.18 19.27 -17.69
CA LEU A 593 -25.21 18.81 -16.76
C LEU A 593 -25.34 19.78 -15.59
N ALA A 594 -24.25 20.16 -14.93
CA ALA A 594 -24.27 21.08 -13.80
C ALA A 594 -24.83 22.45 -14.16
N ARG A 595 -24.59 22.96 -15.38
CA ARG A 595 -25.24 24.16 -15.94
C ARG A 595 -26.77 24.05 -15.92
N LYS A 596 -27.33 22.90 -16.32
CA LYS A 596 -28.78 22.65 -16.39
C LYS A 596 -29.44 22.46 -15.02
N SER A 597 -28.67 22.29 -13.94
CA SER A 597 -29.20 22.00 -12.59
C SER A 597 -29.85 23.20 -11.89
N GLY A 598 -29.49 24.43 -12.26
CA GLY A 598 -29.73 25.64 -11.45
C GLY A 598 -28.89 25.72 -10.16
N ALA A 599 -28.64 24.59 -9.48
CA ALA A 599 -27.83 24.49 -8.26
C ALA A 599 -26.31 24.42 -8.49
N GLY A 600 -25.84 24.41 -9.74
CA GLY A 600 -24.43 24.29 -10.13
C GLY A 600 -23.77 22.96 -9.77
N LEU A 601 -24.53 21.87 -9.66
CA LEU A 601 -24.04 20.54 -9.30
C LEU A 601 -24.39 19.50 -10.36
N ALA A 602 -23.48 18.54 -10.60
CA ALA A 602 -23.77 17.32 -11.35
C ALA A 602 -23.29 16.09 -10.58
N ALA A 603 -23.99 14.97 -10.76
CA ALA A 603 -23.69 13.69 -10.15
C ALA A 603 -23.27 12.67 -11.20
N ASP A 604 -22.19 11.93 -10.96
CA ASP A 604 -21.79 10.77 -11.76
C ASP A 604 -21.40 9.59 -10.84
N PHE A 605 -20.81 8.57 -11.43
CA PHE A 605 -20.26 7.41 -10.77
C PHE A 605 -18.92 7.07 -11.43
N LEU A 606 -17.82 7.10 -10.69
CA LEU A 606 -16.46 6.86 -11.21
C LEU A 606 -15.72 5.86 -10.36
N PHE A 607 -15.19 4.81 -11.00
CA PHE A 607 -14.45 3.71 -10.33
C PHE A 607 -15.24 3.09 -9.17
N GLY A 608 -16.57 3.12 -9.28
CA GLY A 608 -17.49 2.61 -8.28
C GLY A 608 -17.90 3.59 -7.19
N ARG A 609 -17.37 4.82 -7.19
CA ARG A 609 -17.75 5.86 -6.23
C ARG A 609 -18.78 6.79 -6.82
N PHE A 610 -19.80 7.10 -6.02
CA PHE A 610 -20.63 8.27 -6.27
C PHE A 610 -19.74 9.52 -6.30
N THR A 611 -19.92 10.32 -7.35
CA THR A 611 -19.10 11.49 -7.63
C THR A 611 -19.96 12.72 -7.77
N VAL A 612 -19.55 13.81 -7.12
CA VAL A 612 -20.20 15.12 -7.24
C VAL A 612 -19.24 16.07 -7.94
N PHE A 613 -19.57 16.45 -9.16
CA PHE A 613 -18.94 17.56 -9.86
C PHE A 613 -19.60 18.86 -9.39
N ILE A 614 -18.80 19.81 -8.91
CA ILE A 614 -19.29 21.12 -8.50
C ILE A 614 -18.83 22.12 -9.55
N ARG A 615 -19.80 22.72 -10.24
CA ARG A 615 -19.57 23.83 -11.17
C ARG A 615 -19.53 25.15 -10.41
N ASP A 616 -20.46 25.36 -9.49
CA ASP A 616 -20.63 26.63 -8.77
C ASP A 616 -19.36 27.03 -8.01
N SER A 617 -18.98 28.30 -8.13
CA SER A 617 -17.73 28.81 -7.56
C SER A 617 -17.77 28.98 -6.04
N GLU A 618 -18.90 29.39 -5.46
CA GLU A 618 -19.05 29.55 -4.01
C GLU A 618 -19.13 28.16 -3.33
N LEU A 619 -19.81 27.19 -3.95
CA LEU A 619 -19.81 25.80 -3.47
C LEU A 619 -18.43 25.15 -3.60
N SER A 620 -17.71 25.41 -4.70
CA SER A 620 -16.32 24.94 -4.87
C SER A 620 -15.40 25.57 -3.82
N HIS A 621 -15.50 26.89 -3.61
CA HIS A 621 -14.77 27.61 -2.57
C HIS A 621 -15.10 27.06 -1.17
N ARG A 622 -16.35 26.67 -0.88
CA ARG A 622 -16.72 26.05 0.40
C ARG A 622 -16.11 24.67 0.62
N VAL A 623 -15.86 23.88 -0.43
CA VAL A 623 -15.10 22.62 -0.33
C VAL A 623 -13.62 22.91 -0.05
N PHE A 624 -12.98 23.80 -0.82
CA PHE A 624 -11.59 24.18 -0.60
C PHE A 624 -11.34 24.84 0.77
N ALA A 625 -12.27 25.67 1.24
CA ALA A 625 -12.15 26.39 2.51
C ALA A 625 -12.37 25.52 3.75
N ASN A 626 -13.05 24.38 3.63
CA ASN A 626 -13.42 23.53 4.78
C ASN A 626 -12.62 22.22 4.85
N VAL A 627 -11.36 22.26 4.38
CA VAL A 627 -10.39 21.18 4.58
C VAL A 627 -9.76 21.33 5.97
N ARG A 628 -10.54 20.97 6.99
CA ARG A 628 -10.04 20.64 8.33
C ARG A 628 -9.56 19.18 8.32
N ALA A 629 -8.64 18.82 9.23
CA ALA A 629 -8.02 17.48 9.28
C ALA A 629 -9.02 16.32 9.52
N ASP A 630 -10.25 16.66 9.91
CA ASP A 630 -11.39 15.81 10.25
C ASP A 630 -12.49 15.73 9.17
N ALA A 631 -12.48 16.56 8.12
CA ALA A 631 -13.59 16.66 7.16
C ALA A 631 -13.28 16.20 5.71
N PHE A 632 -12.08 16.49 5.19
CA PHE A 632 -11.66 16.11 3.84
C PHE A 632 -10.16 15.78 3.80
N HIS A 633 -9.77 14.70 3.12
CA HIS A 633 -8.36 14.44 2.81
C HIS A 633 -8.01 15.02 1.43
N VAL A 634 -7.05 15.95 1.41
CA VAL A 634 -6.27 16.33 0.22
C VAL A 634 -4.95 15.56 0.24
N VAL A 635 -4.45 15.16 -0.94
CA VAL A 635 -3.12 14.55 -1.09
C VAL A 635 -2.04 15.64 -1.07
N SER A 636 -1.87 16.35 0.06
CA SER A 636 -0.79 17.32 0.25
C SER A 636 -0.35 17.47 1.72
N HIS A 637 0.96 17.68 1.92
CA HIS A 637 1.62 17.67 3.23
C HIS A 637 1.51 19.02 3.96
N PRO A 638 1.37 19.07 5.31
CA PRO A 638 1.14 20.32 6.06
C PRO A 638 2.21 21.43 5.95
N PHE A 639 3.40 21.12 5.42
CA PHE A 639 4.59 21.96 5.53
C PHE A 639 4.76 23.03 4.43
N GLY A 640 3.92 23.02 3.38
CA GLY A 640 4.06 23.97 2.26
C GLY A 640 4.04 25.45 2.65
N LYS A 641 3.38 25.79 3.75
CA LYS A 641 3.31 27.16 4.29
C LYS A 641 4.64 27.69 4.84
N LYS A 642 5.59 26.82 5.19
CA LYS A 642 6.93 27.24 5.63
C LYS A 642 7.86 27.48 4.43
N LEU A 643 7.85 26.60 3.42
CA LEU A 643 8.66 26.80 2.21
C LEU A 643 8.22 28.00 1.36
N PHE A 644 6.95 28.40 1.46
CA PHE A 644 6.39 29.50 0.69
C PHE A 644 5.70 30.52 1.62
N GLY A 645 6.23 30.68 2.83
CA GLY A 645 5.80 31.71 3.76
C GLY A 645 6.21 33.11 3.29
N GLU A 646 5.66 34.15 3.92
CA GLU A 646 5.89 35.54 3.54
C GLU A 646 7.39 35.93 3.55
N HIS A 647 8.21 35.29 4.38
CA HIS A 647 9.67 35.49 4.43
C HIS A 647 10.36 35.10 3.10
N ASN A 648 9.90 34.04 2.41
CA ASN A 648 10.42 33.60 1.11
C ASN A 648 9.87 34.41 -0.07
N PHE A 649 8.92 35.33 0.18
CA PHE A 649 8.36 36.22 -0.85
C PHE A 649 8.52 37.70 -0.49
N THR A 650 9.49 38.03 0.36
CA THR A 650 9.91 39.42 0.58
C THR A 650 10.35 40.07 -0.75
N PRO A 651 10.26 41.41 -0.90
CA PRO A 651 10.73 42.10 -2.10
C PRO A 651 12.16 41.72 -2.49
N ARG A 652 13.04 41.53 -1.49
CA ARG A 652 14.41 41.05 -1.68
C ARG A 652 14.47 39.65 -2.31
N ALA A 653 13.74 38.68 -1.76
CA ALA A 653 13.67 37.32 -2.30
C ALA A 653 13.09 37.29 -3.72
N LEU A 654 12.04 38.06 -3.97
CA LEU A 654 11.42 38.19 -5.29
C LEU A 654 12.38 38.78 -6.33
N SER A 655 13.15 39.81 -5.98
CA SER A 655 14.21 40.35 -6.86
C SER A 655 15.29 39.32 -7.18
N THR A 656 15.75 38.55 -6.17
CA THR A 656 16.69 37.44 -6.39
C THR A 656 16.13 36.41 -7.38
N TYR A 657 14.87 35.99 -7.19
CA TYR A 657 14.25 34.98 -8.05
C TYR A 657 14.03 35.51 -9.47
N ALA A 658 13.58 36.76 -9.64
CA ALA A 658 13.35 37.35 -10.96
C ALA A 658 14.61 37.38 -11.83
N VAL A 659 15.77 37.72 -11.25
CA VAL A 659 17.07 37.74 -11.95
C VAL A 659 17.52 36.33 -12.36
N ILE A 660 17.27 35.33 -11.51
CA ILE A 660 17.58 33.91 -11.81
C ILE A 660 16.64 33.37 -12.91
N GLN A 661 15.33 33.59 -12.77
CA GLN A 661 14.31 33.12 -13.71
C GLN A 661 14.54 33.69 -15.11
N GLN A 662 14.73 35.01 -15.24
CA GLN A 662 14.91 35.63 -16.56
C GLN A 662 16.17 35.15 -17.28
N ARG A 663 17.27 34.88 -16.57
CA ARG A 663 18.50 34.32 -17.17
C ARG A 663 18.25 32.96 -17.80
N VAL A 664 17.53 32.08 -17.10
CA VAL A 664 17.16 30.75 -17.61
C VAL A 664 16.18 30.89 -18.79
N ILE A 665 15.15 31.73 -18.67
CA ILE A 665 14.17 31.98 -19.74
C ILE A 665 14.86 32.49 -21.01
N ILE A 666 15.68 33.55 -20.93
CA ILE A 666 16.40 34.12 -22.08
C ILE A 666 17.32 33.07 -22.73
N SER A 667 18.03 32.27 -21.93
CA SER A 667 18.87 31.17 -22.43
C SER A 667 18.06 30.12 -23.21
N HIS A 668 16.90 29.73 -22.69
CA HIS A 668 15.99 28.82 -23.40
C HIS A 668 15.42 29.45 -24.67
N LEU A 669 14.91 30.69 -24.62
CA LEU A 669 14.35 31.37 -25.80
C LEU A 669 15.39 31.49 -26.93
N ARG A 670 16.66 31.81 -26.63
CA ARG A 670 17.74 31.79 -27.61
C ARG A 670 17.91 30.40 -28.24
N ARG A 671 18.00 29.34 -27.43
CA ARG A 671 18.08 27.95 -27.92
C ARG A 671 16.87 27.54 -28.77
N TRP A 672 15.68 28.08 -28.53
CA TRP A 672 14.50 27.82 -29.36
C TRP A 672 14.58 28.57 -30.70
N LEU A 673 15.06 29.82 -30.69
CA LEU A 673 15.31 30.60 -31.90
C LEU A 673 16.40 29.97 -32.78
N ASP A 674 17.51 29.54 -32.18
CA ASP A 674 18.61 28.85 -32.89
C ASP A 674 18.12 27.54 -33.53
N ARG A 675 17.29 26.77 -32.81
CA ARG A 675 16.67 25.53 -33.31
C ARG A 675 15.68 25.81 -34.45
N SER A 676 14.88 26.87 -34.33
CA SER A 676 13.97 27.31 -35.40
C SER A 676 14.75 27.76 -36.65
N ALA A 677 15.82 28.54 -36.49
CA ALA A 677 16.68 28.92 -37.60
C ALA A 677 17.32 27.69 -38.28
N ALA A 678 17.83 26.74 -37.50
CA ALA A 678 18.42 25.50 -38.00
C ALA A 678 17.39 24.55 -38.67
N ASN A 679 16.12 24.58 -38.26
CA ASN A 679 15.05 23.76 -38.86
C ASN A 679 14.48 24.38 -40.17
N GLY A 680 14.89 25.61 -40.52
CA GLY A 680 14.42 26.36 -41.67
C GLY A 680 13.19 27.23 -41.41
N GLY A 681 12.93 27.61 -40.15
CA GLY A 681 11.76 28.39 -39.75
C GLY A 681 10.44 27.63 -39.83
N LYS A 682 10.49 26.29 -39.75
CA LYS A 682 9.33 25.40 -39.66
C LYS A 682 8.76 25.42 -38.25
N ALA A 683 7.46 25.21 -38.14
CA ALA A 683 6.80 25.17 -36.85
C ALA A 683 7.18 23.92 -36.05
N GLU A 684 7.27 24.07 -34.74
CA GLU A 684 7.63 23.00 -33.81
C GLU A 684 6.82 23.08 -32.50
N PRO A 685 6.52 21.95 -31.83
CA PRO A 685 5.79 21.93 -30.56
C PRO A 685 6.68 22.42 -29.40
N ILE A 686 6.29 23.52 -28.75
CA ILE A 686 7.07 24.09 -27.64
C ILE A 686 6.78 23.47 -26.27
N ARG A 687 5.83 22.53 -26.11
CA ARG A 687 5.54 21.91 -24.80
C ARG A 687 6.76 21.30 -24.11
N VAL A 688 7.60 20.54 -24.82
CA VAL A 688 8.83 19.94 -24.24
C VAL A 688 9.86 21.04 -23.93
N PRO A 689 10.17 21.98 -24.85
CA PRO A 689 10.97 23.17 -24.54
C PRO A 689 10.49 23.96 -23.31
N CYS A 690 9.18 24.19 -23.15
CA CYS A 690 8.58 24.85 -21.98
C CYS A 690 8.79 24.05 -20.69
N ARG A 691 8.65 22.71 -20.75
CA ARG A 691 8.89 21.81 -19.61
C ARG A 691 10.33 21.88 -19.13
N ASP A 692 11.28 21.81 -20.06
CA ASP A 692 12.71 21.77 -19.77
C ASP A 692 13.18 23.14 -19.22
N MET A 693 12.68 24.23 -19.79
CA MET A 693 12.84 25.58 -19.23
C MET A 693 12.25 25.69 -17.82
N ASN A 694 11.02 25.21 -17.61
CA ASN A 694 10.40 25.21 -16.29
C ASN A 694 11.18 24.36 -15.27
N LEU A 695 11.77 23.24 -15.69
CA LEU A 695 12.52 22.34 -14.81
C LEU A 695 13.83 22.99 -14.36
N GLU A 696 14.59 23.54 -15.30
CA GLU A 696 15.83 24.28 -15.00
C GLU A 696 15.53 25.53 -14.15
N THR A 697 14.41 26.22 -14.41
CA THR A 697 13.97 27.39 -13.64
C THR A 697 13.56 27.02 -12.21
N SER A 698 12.85 25.90 -12.03
CA SER A 698 12.46 25.37 -10.72
C SER A 698 13.67 24.89 -9.94
N GLN A 699 14.57 24.13 -10.56
CA GLN A 699 15.84 23.70 -9.96
C GLN A 699 16.71 24.88 -9.52
N THR A 700 16.87 25.91 -10.36
CA THR A 700 17.76 27.04 -10.05
C THR A 700 17.16 27.96 -9.00
N VAL A 701 15.84 28.21 -9.00
CA VAL A 701 15.23 29.04 -7.94
C VAL A 701 15.07 28.27 -6.62
N PHE A 702 14.64 27.00 -6.66
CA PHE A 702 14.39 26.25 -5.43
C PHE A 702 15.69 25.77 -4.79
N VAL A 703 16.69 25.35 -5.58
CA VAL A 703 17.89 24.64 -5.09
C VAL A 703 19.19 25.37 -5.43
N GLY A 704 19.14 26.50 -6.14
CA GLY A 704 20.26 27.43 -6.27
C GLY A 704 21.55 26.81 -6.85
N PRO A 705 22.73 27.20 -6.32
CA PRO A 705 24.02 26.69 -6.77
C PRO A 705 24.31 25.25 -6.32
N TYR A 706 23.56 24.71 -5.37
CA TYR A 706 23.82 23.38 -4.77
C TYR A 706 23.55 22.22 -5.72
N LEU A 707 22.74 22.44 -6.76
CA LEU A 707 22.52 21.47 -7.84
C LEU A 707 23.40 21.82 -9.05
N THR A 708 24.66 21.37 -8.99
CA THR A 708 25.67 21.56 -10.06
C THR A 708 25.19 21.03 -11.41
N GLU A 709 25.72 21.56 -12.52
CA GLU A 709 25.34 21.18 -13.88
C GLU A 709 25.37 19.66 -14.13
N LYS A 710 26.45 18.99 -13.72
CA LYS A 710 26.59 17.51 -13.78
C LYS A 710 25.63 16.76 -12.85
N ALA A 711 25.16 17.39 -11.78
CA ALA A 711 24.11 16.85 -10.93
C ALA A 711 22.71 17.03 -11.57
N ARG A 712 22.47 18.14 -12.29
CA ARG A 712 21.22 18.38 -13.04
C ARG A 712 20.99 17.31 -14.10
N GLU A 713 21.98 17.00 -14.94
CA GLU A 713 21.87 15.91 -15.94
C GLU A 713 21.47 14.55 -15.35
N ARG A 714 21.91 14.28 -14.11
CA ARG A 714 21.57 13.06 -13.38
C ARG A 714 20.18 13.15 -12.76
N PHE A 715 19.85 14.31 -12.18
CA PHE A 715 18.55 14.63 -11.64
C PHE A 715 17.47 14.50 -12.72
N ASP A 716 17.65 15.11 -13.88
CA ASP A 716 16.69 15.09 -14.98
C ASP A 716 16.44 13.67 -15.50
N ARG A 717 17.49 12.85 -15.57
CA ARG A 717 17.39 11.44 -15.95
C ARG A 717 16.58 10.63 -14.93
N ASP A 718 16.85 10.82 -13.65
CA ASP A 718 16.11 10.14 -12.58
C ASP A 718 14.68 10.68 -12.45
N TYR A 719 14.46 11.99 -12.69
CA TYR A 719 13.14 12.63 -12.69
C TYR A 719 12.26 12.11 -13.83
N ASN A 720 12.80 12.00 -15.04
CA ASN A 720 12.12 11.36 -16.16
C ASN A 720 11.83 9.87 -15.87
N LEU A 721 12.77 9.15 -15.26
CA LEU A 721 12.56 7.74 -14.88
C LEU A 721 11.51 7.58 -13.78
N PHE A 722 11.40 8.54 -12.86
CA PHE A 722 10.35 8.64 -11.86
C PHE A 722 8.99 8.87 -12.51
N ASN A 723 8.84 9.93 -13.32
CA ASN A 723 7.56 10.28 -13.97
C ASN A 723 7.01 9.14 -14.82
N VAL A 724 7.86 8.48 -15.62
CA VAL A 724 7.46 7.36 -16.48
C VAL A 724 6.96 6.17 -15.66
N GLY A 725 7.56 5.85 -14.52
CA GLY A 725 7.13 4.70 -13.70
C GLY A 725 6.07 5.02 -12.65
N PHE A 726 5.90 6.28 -12.25
CA PHE A 726 4.88 6.72 -11.29
C PHE A 726 3.46 6.49 -11.83
N ILE A 727 3.26 6.71 -13.13
CA ILE A 727 1.97 6.48 -13.82
C ILE A 727 1.75 5.02 -14.29
N THR A 728 2.61 4.08 -13.88
CA THR A 728 2.52 2.66 -14.28
C THR A 728 2.00 1.76 -13.16
N LEU A 729 1.60 0.54 -13.52
CA LEU A 729 1.13 -0.46 -12.56
C LEU A 729 2.14 -0.67 -11.41
N PRO A 730 1.70 -0.65 -10.13
CA PRO A 730 2.58 -0.56 -8.96
C PRO A 730 3.26 -1.89 -8.59
N VAL A 731 4.14 -2.39 -9.47
CA VAL A 731 4.83 -3.68 -9.33
C VAL A 731 6.32 -3.48 -9.00
N ASP A 732 6.74 -3.83 -7.78
CA ASP A 732 8.12 -3.60 -7.27
C ASP A 732 9.11 -4.76 -7.55
N LEU A 733 9.03 -5.36 -8.74
CA LEU A 733 9.91 -6.47 -9.16
C LEU A 733 11.08 -5.98 -10.04
N PRO A 734 12.25 -6.66 -10.03
CA PRO A 734 13.38 -6.31 -10.91
C PRO A 734 12.95 -6.22 -12.38
N GLY A 735 13.30 -5.14 -13.07
CA GLY A 735 12.93 -4.91 -14.46
C GLY A 735 11.61 -4.15 -14.70
N PHE A 736 10.77 -3.93 -13.68
CA PHE A 736 9.51 -3.19 -13.83
C PHE A 736 9.69 -1.67 -13.72
N ALA A 737 8.82 -0.91 -14.42
CA ALA A 737 8.89 0.55 -14.49
C ALA A 737 8.66 1.22 -13.12
N PHE A 738 7.66 0.77 -12.36
CA PHE A 738 7.39 1.24 -11.00
C PHE A 738 8.59 1.07 -10.06
N ARG A 739 9.27 -0.09 -10.07
CA ARG A 739 10.52 -0.27 -9.30
C ARG A 739 11.62 0.70 -9.72
N ARG A 740 11.80 0.94 -11.02
CA ARG A 740 12.78 1.92 -11.52
C ARG A 740 12.45 3.33 -11.03
N ALA A 741 11.18 3.74 -11.10
CA ALA A 741 10.71 5.01 -10.58
C ALA A 741 10.91 5.14 -9.07
N ARG A 742 10.55 4.11 -8.28
CA ARG A 742 10.74 4.11 -6.82
C ARG A 742 12.22 4.26 -6.43
N LEU A 743 13.11 3.59 -7.16
CA LEU A 743 14.56 3.73 -6.96
C LEU A 743 15.09 5.10 -7.43
N ALA A 744 14.50 5.70 -8.47
CA ALA A 744 14.84 7.04 -8.93
C ALA A 744 14.38 8.12 -7.94
N GLY A 745 13.12 8.07 -7.47
CA GLY A 745 12.61 8.95 -6.42
C GLY A 745 13.47 8.95 -5.16
N ALA A 746 13.96 7.78 -4.73
CA ALA A 746 14.90 7.68 -3.61
C ALA A 746 16.24 8.40 -3.88
N ARG A 747 16.77 8.37 -5.12
CA ARG A 747 17.97 9.12 -5.50
C ARG A 747 17.73 10.62 -5.56
N LEU A 748 16.59 11.05 -6.12
CA LEU A 748 16.21 12.46 -6.23
C LEU A 748 16.08 13.11 -4.85
N MET A 749 15.37 12.46 -3.91
CA MET A 749 15.26 12.93 -2.53
C MET A 749 16.61 12.97 -1.79
N HIS A 750 17.51 12.01 -2.05
CA HIS A 750 18.86 12.03 -1.49
C HIS A 750 19.69 13.21 -2.03
N THR A 751 19.68 13.45 -3.34
CA THR A 751 20.39 14.59 -3.96
C THR A 751 19.89 15.92 -3.40
N LEU A 752 18.57 16.09 -3.23
CA LEU A 752 18.00 17.30 -2.64
C LEU A 752 18.32 17.43 -1.14
N GLY A 753 18.44 16.32 -0.41
CA GLY A 753 18.92 16.33 0.98
C GLY A 753 20.39 16.73 1.10
N ASP A 754 21.24 16.34 0.15
CA ASP A 754 22.63 16.82 0.09
C ASP A 754 22.71 18.31 -0.28
N CYS A 755 21.78 18.84 -1.09
CA CYS A 755 21.64 20.28 -1.32
C CYS A 755 21.17 21.02 -0.05
N ALA A 756 20.19 20.47 0.69
CA ALA A 756 19.73 21.03 1.96
C ALA A 756 20.87 21.14 2.99
N ARG A 757 21.73 20.12 3.07
CA ARG A 757 22.92 20.14 3.93
C ARG A 757 23.89 21.27 3.57
N GLN A 758 24.17 21.46 2.29
CA GLN A 758 25.07 22.52 1.80
C GLN A 758 24.50 23.92 2.08
N SER A 759 23.20 24.12 1.84
CA SER A 759 22.51 25.36 2.19
C SER A 759 22.59 25.64 3.69
N ARG A 760 22.38 24.63 4.56
CA ARG A 760 22.52 24.80 6.01
C ARG A 760 23.91 25.26 6.42
N GLN A 761 24.95 24.63 5.85
CA GLN A 761 26.34 25.01 6.12
C GLN A 761 26.63 26.45 5.70
N ARG A 762 26.06 26.91 4.56
CA ARG A 762 26.19 28.31 4.11
C ARG A 762 25.48 29.28 5.05
N MET A 763 24.24 29.00 5.45
CA MET A 763 23.46 29.89 6.33
C MET A 763 24.08 29.99 7.73
N LEU A 764 24.55 28.86 8.30
CA LEU A 764 25.33 28.85 9.55
C LEU A 764 26.65 29.62 9.43
N GLY A 765 27.24 29.67 8.24
CA GLY A 765 28.42 30.48 7.93
C GLY A 765 28.15 31.97 7.71
N GLY A 766 26.92 32.45 7.94
CA GLY A 766 26.55 33.85 7.72
C GLY A 766 26.43 34.26 6.26
N GLY A 767 26.29 33.30 5.33
CA GLY A 767 26.09 33.61 3.92
C GLY A 767 24.70 34.18 3.63
N GLU A 768 24.64 35.18 2.75
CA GLU A 768 23.37 35.75 2.29
C GLU A 768 22.56 34.76 1.43
N PRO A 769 21.22 34.72 1.54
CA PRO A 769 20.38 33.83 0.74
C PRO A 769 20.35 34.17 -0.77
N GLU A 770 20.54 33.16 -1.62
CA GLU A 770 20.50 33.29 -3.09
C GLU A 770 19.39 32.46 -3.76
N CYS A 771 18.80 31.51 -3.04
CA CYS A 771 17.73 30.66 -3.55
C CYS A 771 16.66 30.40 -2.49
N LEU A 772 15.52 29.86 -2.89
CA LEU A 772 14.39 29.61 -1.99
C LEU A 772 14.72 28.59 -0.88
N LEU A 773 15.60 27.63 -1.14
CA LEU A 773 16.16 26.76 -0.09
C LEU A 773 17.00 27.54 0.93
N ASP A 774 17.77 28.56 0.53
CA ASP A 774 18.56 29.35 1.48
C ASP A 774 17.67 30.17 2.42
N TYR A 775 16.64 30.85 1.90
CA TYR A 775 15.72 31.61 2.75
C TYR A 775 14.92 30.69 3.71
N LEU A 776 14.46 29.52 3.25
CA LEU A 776 13.92 28.46 4.13
C LEU A 776 14.93 28.06 5.21
N MET A 777 16.19 27.84 4.81
CA MET A 777 17.22 27.32 5.70
C MET A 777 17.67 28.36 6.72
N GLN A 778 17.66 29.64 6.36
CA GLN A 778 17.90 30.75 7.28
C GLN A 778 16.87 30.77 8.41
N GLU A 779 15.58 30.67 8.10
CA GLU A 779 14.52 30.58 9.12
C GLU A 779 14.59 29.25 9.89
N THR A 780 14.90 28.15 9.21
CA THR A 780 15.05 26.83 9.86
C THR A 780 16.21 26.79 10.84
N VAL A 781 17.34 27.43 10.54
CA VAL A 781 18.46 27.58 11.49
C VAL A 781 18.01 28.43 12.68
N ARG A 782 17.36 29.58 12.45
CA ARG A 782 16.85 30.44 13.53
C ARG A 782 15.90 29.69 14.48
N GLU A 783 14.94 28.93 13.95
CA GLU A 783 14.02 28.13 14.76
C GLU A 783 14.73 27.00 15.55
N ILE A 784 15.77 26.38 14.99
CA ILE A 784 16.59 25.38 15.70
C ILE A 784 17.36 26.05 16.84
N ASP A 785 17.94 27.23 16.60
CA ASP A 785 18.68 27.98 17.62
C ASP A 785 17.75 28.47 18.74
N GLU A 786 16.55 28.98 18.41
CA GLU A 786 15.50 29.37 19.35
C GLU A 786 15.02 28.16 20.19
N ALA A 787 14.74 27.01 19.56
CA ALA A 787 14.35 25.79 20.27
C ALA A 787 15.47 25.28 21.18
N THR A 788 16.72 25.32 20.71
CA THR A 788 17.90 24.90 21.49
C THR A 788 18.12 25.82 22.69
N ALA A 789 17.99 27.13 22.52
CA ALA A 789 18.07 28.11 23.61
C ALA A 789 16.94 27.93 24.65
N ALA A 790 15.77 27.46 24.21
CA ALA A 790 14.64 27.10 25.08
C ALA A 790 14.74 25.68 25.71
N GLY A 791 15.78 24.90 25.39
CA GLY A 791 15.93 23.52 25.87
C GLY A 791 14.93 22.52 25.25
N LEU A 792 14.31 22.87 24.13
CA LEU A 792 13.34 22.05 23.40
C LEU A 792 14.03 21.23 22.29
N PRO A 793 13.44 20.09 21.88
CA PRO A 793 13.93 19.36 20.72
C PRO A 793 13.79 20.20 19.43
N PRO A 794 14.62 19.94 18.39
CA PRO A 794 14.47 20.60 17.09
C PRO A 794 13.05 20.44 16.54
N PRO A 795 12.48 21.48 15.90
CA PRO A 795 11.16 21.40 15.29
C PRO A 795 11.06 20.24 14.28
N PRO A 796 9.87 19.65 14.06
CA PRO A 796 9.68 18.62 13.05
C PRO A 796 9.98 19.14 11.64
N HIS A 797 10.38 18.24 10.74
CA HIS A 797 10.72 18.56 9.35
C HIS A 797 11.97 19.44 9.16
N THR A 798 12.87 19.43 10.12
CA THR A 798 14.14 20.18 10.08
C THR A 798 15.35 19.34 9.68
N SER A 799 15.23 18.01 9.51
CA SER A 799 16.36 17.20 9.03
C SER A 799 16.61 17.35 7.52
N ASP A 800 17.86 17.17 7.08
CA ASP A 800 18.26 17.23 5.66
C ASP A 800 17.38 16.32 4.77
N VAL A 801 17.02 15.15 5.29
CA VAL A 801 16.26 14.12 4.58
C VAL A 801 14.80 14.52 4.41
N GLU A 802 14.20 15.11 5.46
CA GLU A 802 12.83 15.64 5.38
C GLU A 802 12.77 16.83 4.42
N VAL A 803 13.71 17.79 4.54
CA VAL A 803 13.80 18.93 3.62
C VAL A 803 14.02 18.46 2.18
N GLY A 804 14.87 17.46 1.94
CA GLY A 804 15.08 16.87 0.62
C GLY A 804 13.84 16.19 0.03
N ALA A 805 13.07 15.46 0.85
CA ALA A 805 11.80 14.86 0.46
C ALA A 805 10.71 15.90 0.17
N LEU A 806 10.68 16.98 0.95
CA LEU A 806 9.77 18.11 0.76
C LEU A 806 10.07 18.86 -0.54
N LEU A 807 11.33 19.25 -0.77
CA LEU A 807 11.80 19.89 -2.02
C LEU A 807 11.41 19.05 -3.24
N PHE A 808 11.51 17.72 -3.17
CA PHE A 808 11.09 16.84 -4.25
C PHE A 808 9.59 16.95 -4.55
N GLY A 809 8.75 16.97 -3.51
CA GLY A 809 7.30 17.17 -3.66
C GLY A 809 6.92 18.49 -4.32
N PHE A 810 7.62 19.58 -4.01
CA PHE A 810 7.38 20.88 -4.63
C PHE A 810 7.91 20.98 -6.07
N LEU A 811 9.08 20.42 -6.37
CA LEU A 811 9.59 20.31 -7.74
C LEU A 811 8.66 19.48 -8.64
N PHE A 812 8.09 18.40 -8.10
CA PHE A 812 7.09 17.59 -8.78
C PHE A 812 5.79 18.38 -9.04
N ALA A 813 5.25 19.06 -8.03
CA ALA A 813 4.02 19.84 -8.16
C ALA A 813 4.14 21.05 -9.11
N ALA A 814 5.30 21.71 -9.16
CA ALA A 814 5.54 22.87 -10.01
C ALA A 814 5.70 22.54 -11.51
N GLN A 815 5.90 21.27 -11.86
CA GLN A 815 6.37 20.89 -13.19
C GLN A 815 5.30 20.96 -14.29
N ASP A 816 4.27 20.11 -14.23
CA ASP A 816 3.27 20.04 -15.30
C ASP A 816 2.31 21.25 -15.30
N ALA A 817 2.18 21.95 -14.16
CA ALA A 817 1.30 23.10 -14.00
C ALA A 817 1.85 24.36 -14.66
N SER A 818 3.08 24.79 -14.33
CA SER A 818 3.70 25.95 -14.99
C SER A 818 3.92 25.69 -16.48
N THR A 819 4.34 24.48 -16.87
CA THR A 819 4.50 24.10 -18.29
C THR A 819 3.23 24.33 -19.10
N SER A 820 2.06 23.96 -18.54
CA SER A 820 0.74 24.25 -19.10
C SER A 820 0.52 25.75 -19.30
N SER A 821 0.69 26.56 -18.25
CA SER A 821 0.47 28.01 -18.30
C SER A 821 1.31 28.70 -19.37
N LEU A 822 2.57 28.29 -19.53
CA LEU A 822 3.49 28.83 -20.51
C LEU A 822 3.01 28.55 -21.95
N CYS A 823 2.54 27.33 -22.23
CA CYS A 823 1.98 26.97 -23.54
C CYS A 823 0.72 27.78 -23.86
N TRP A 824 -0.18 27.94 -22.89
CA TRP A 824 -1.42 28.69 -23.08
C TRP A 824 -1.19 30.20 -23.23
N ALA A 825 -0.17 30.77 -22.56
CA ALA A 825 0.21 32.17 -22.77
C ALA A 825 0.62 32.45 -24.22
N VAL A 826 1.40 31.55 -24.85
CA VAL A 826 1.80 31.70 -26.26
C VAL A 826 0.60 31.65 -27.20
N SER A 827 -0.30 30.67 -27.02
CA SER A 827 -1.52 30.58 -27.86
C SER A 827 -2.48 31.77 -27.63
N ALA A 828 -2.62 32.25 -26.39
CA ALA A 828 -3.45 33.41 -26.07
C ALA A 828 -2.93 34.71 -26.69
N LEU A 829 -1.62 34.96 -26.64
CA LEU A 829 -1.01 36.17 -27.22
C LEU A 829 -1.08 36.18 -28.76
N ASP A 830 -0.89 35.03 -29.41
CA ASP A 830 -1.06 34.90 -30.87
C ASP A 830 -2.51 35.17 -31.30
N SER A 831 -3.47 34.65 -30.53
CA SER A 831 -4.90 34.82 -30.78
C SER A 831 -5.39 36.27 -30.58
N HIS A 832 -4.66 37.10 -29.83
CA HIS A 832 -5.09 38.45 -29.46
C HIS A 832 -3.99 39.51 -29.72
N PRO A 833 -3.77 39.91 -30.99
CA PRO A 833 -2.72 40.86 -31.36
C PRO A 833 -2.78 42.21 -30.61
N ASN A 834 -3.98 42.68 -30.26
CA ASN A 834 -4.16 43.91 -29.47
C ASN A 834 -3.66 43.77 -28.03
N VAL A 835 -3.81 42.58 -27.42
CA VAL A 835 -3.25 42.28 -26.09
C VAL A 835 -1.73 42.20 -26.18
N LEU A 836 -1.21 41.48 -27.18
CA LEU A 836 0.24 41.40 -27.43
C LEU A 836 0.87 42.77 -27.68
N ALA A 837 0.20 43.66 -28.42
CA ALA A 837 0.66 45.03 -28.65
C ALA A 837 0.69 45.86 -27.35
N ARG A 838 -0.33 45.73 -26.49
CA ARG A 838 -0.37 46.40 -25.17
C ARG A 838 0.70 45.87 -24.21
N VAL A 839 0.93 44.56 -24.17
CA VAL A 839 2.04 43.95 -23.40
C VAL A 839 3.38 44.48 -23.91
N ARG A 840 3.62 44.47 -25.23
CA ARG A 840 4.84 45.01 -25.84
C ARG A 840 5.05 46.49 -25.52
N ALA A 841 3.99 47.30 -25.55
CA ALA A 841 4.06 48.72 -25.21
C ALA A 841 4.33 48.97 -23.72
N GLU A 842 3.67 48.24 -22.81
CA GLU A 842 3.92 48.33 -21.37
C GLU A 842 5.35 47.92 -21.02
N VAL A 843 5.81 46.77 -21.54
CA VAL A 843 7.16 46.28 -21.28
C VAL A 843 8.20 47.23 -21.87
N ALA A 844 8.05 47.70 -23.11
CA ALA A 844 8.99 48.64 -23.73
C ALA A 844 9.08 50.01 -23.02
N ALA A 845 8.03 50.41 -22.29
CA ALA A 845 8.05 51.63 -21.47
C ALA A 845 8.83 51.47 -20.14
N LEU A 846 9.12 50.22 -19.72
CA LEU A 846 9.77 49.88 -18.45
C LEU A 846 11.15 49.21 -18.64
N TRP A 847 11.34 48.48 -19.74
CA TRP A 847 12.51 47.65 -20.00
C TRP A 847 12.75 47.48 -21.51
N SER A 848 14.01 47.49 -21.93
CA SER A 848 14.43 47.17 -23.30
C SER A 848 15.44 46.02 -23.28
N PRO A 849 15.37 45.06 -24.23
CA PRO A 849 16.40 44.03 -24.36
C PRO A 849 17.80 44.59 -24.69
N GLU A 850 17.87 45.85 -25.14
CA GLU A 850 19.11 46.54 -25.51
C GLU A 850 19.80 47.22 -24.31
N SER A 851 19.10 47.44 -23.19
CA SER A 851 19.68 48.16 -22.03
C SER A 851 20.69 47.34 -21.24
N GLY A 852 20.72 46.01 -21.42
CA GLY A 852 21.58 45.08 -20.66
C GLY A 852 21.16 44.84 -19.20
N GLU A 853 20.38 45.75 -18.63
CA GLU A 853 19.77 45.66 -17.30
C GLU A 853 18.73 44.53 -17.22
N PRO A 854 18.65 43.78 -16.10
CA PRO A 854 17.60 42.80 -15.87
C PRO A 854 16.25 43.46 -15.54
N ILE A 855 15.14 42.77 -15.82
CA ILE A 855 13.82 43.16 -15.32
C ILE A 855 13.84 43.03 -13.78
N THR A 856 13.64 44.13 -13.06
CA THR A 856 13.62 44.15 -11.58
C THR A 856 12.25 43.79 -11.01
N ALA A 857 12.15 43.52 -9.70
CA ALA A 857 10.85 43.27 -9.06
C ALA A 857 9.94 44.51 -9.08
N GLU A 858 10.52 45.71 -9.01
CA GLU A 858 9.81 46.98 -9.13
C GLU A 858 9.22 47.13 -10.54
N MET A 859 10.01 46.81 -11.58
CA MET A 859 9.53 46.78 -12.98
C MET A 859 8.41 45.75 -13.15
N MET A 860 8.57 44.52 -12.64
CA MET A 860 7.50 43.51 -12.68
C MET A 860 6.22 43.96 -11.97
N SER A 861 6.36 44.63 -10.82
CA SER A 861 5.25 45.21 -10.06
C SER A 861 4.54 46.34 -10.85
N ALA A 862 5.29 47.12 -11.61
CA ALA A 862 4.79 48.16 -12.50
C ALA A 862 4.13 47.61 -13.79
N MET A 863 4.49 46.40 -14.25
CA MET A 863 3.87 45.69 -15.38
C MET A 863 2.46 45.16 -15.04
N LYS A 864 1.55 46.07 -14.66
CA LYS A 864 0.20 45.76 -14.17
C LYS A 864 -0.66 45.07 -15.23
N TYR A 865 -0.55 45.46 -16.50
CA TYR A 865 -1.28 44.83 -17.60
C TYR A 865 -0.72 43.44 -17.92
N THR A 866 0.60 43.26 -17.88
CA THR A 866 1.22 41.94 -18.07
C THR A 866 0.89 40.97 -16.92
N GLN A 867 0.80 41.47 -15.68
CA GLN A 867 0.24 40.71 -14.54
C GLN A 867 -1.22 40.34 -14.76
N ALA A 868 -2.03 41.25 -15.30
CA ALA A 868 -3.42 40.98 -15.65
C ALA A 868 -3.54 39.92 -16.75
N VAL A 869 -2.68 39.95 -17.77
CA VAL A 869 -2.56 38.91 -18.80
C VAL A 869 -2.18 37.55 -18.18
N ALA A 870 -1.21 37.51 -17.27
CA ALA A 870 -0.82 36.26 -16.61
C ALA A 870 -1.94 35.67 -15.75
N ARG A 871 -2.72 36.50 -15.05
CA ARG A 871 -3.93 36.08 -14.32
C ARG A 871 -5.03 35.61 -15.29
N GLU A 872 -5.20 36.28 -16.43
CA GLU A 872 -6.17 35.89 -17.45
C GLU A 872 -5.81 34.55 -18.11
N VAL A 873 -4.53 34.28 -18.37
CA VAL A 873 -4.07 32.97 -18.87
C VAL A 873 -4.47 31.84 -17.93
N VAL A 874 -4.19 31.96 -16.62
CA VAL A 874 -4.53 30.89 -15.67
C VAL A 874 -5.99 30.91 -15.21
N ARG A 875 -6.75 31.99 -15.46
CA ARG A 875 -8.21 31.99 -15.37
C ARG A 875 -8.79 31.18 -16.53
N TYR A 876 -8.44 31.56 -17.76
CA TYR A 876 -9.03 31.05 -19.00
C TYR A 876 -8.61 29.61 -19.30
N HIS A 877 -7.35 29.25 -19.01
CA HIS A 877 -6.81 27.89 -19.08
C HIS A 877 -6.07 27.53 -17.76
N PRO A 878 -6.81 27.20 -16.68
CA PRO A 878 -6.23 26.82 -15.40
C PRO A 878 -5.49 25.48 -15.52
N PRO A 879 -4.21 25.37 -15.09
CA PRO A 879 -3.46 24.14 -15.25
C PRO A 879 -4.06 22.96 -14.48
N ALA A 880 -4.49 23.19 -13.24
CA ALA A 880 -5.24 22.23 -12.44
C ALA A 880 -6.73 22.55 -12.57
N THR A 881 -7.45 21.73 -13.33
CA THR A 881 -8.83 22.03 -13.76
C THR A 881 -9.88 21.53 -12.78
N LEU A 882 -9.51 20.48 -12.04
CA LEU A 882 -10.29 19.77 -11.04
C LEU A 882 -9.35 19.30 -9.94
N VAL A 883 -9.76 19.42 -8.67
CA VAL A 883 -8.98 18.93 -7.53
C VAL A 883 -9.82 17.90 -6.76
N PRO A 884 -9.57 16.58 -6.91
CA PRO A 884 -10.39 15.57 -6.26
C PRO A 884 -10.22 15.61 -4.74
N HIS A 885 -11.35 15.73 -4.04
CA HIS A 885 -11.45 15.58 -2.58
C HIS A 885 -12.25 14.32 -2.25
N ILE A 886 -12.03 13.72 -1.08
CA ILE A 886 -12.88 12.64 -0.55
C ILE A 886 -13.50 13.12 0.75
N ALA A 887 -14.84 13.12 0.81
CA ALA A 887 -15.58 13.45 2.02
C ALA A 887 -15.40 12.32 3.06
N VAL A 888 -14.75 12.59 4.19
CA VAL A 888 -14.51 11.56 5.21
C VAL A 888 -15.70 11.37 6.16
N GLU A 889 -16.60 12.35 6.16
CA GLU A 889 -17.92 12.35 6.81
C GLU A 889 -18.99 12.96 5.89
N ALA A 890 -20.23 13.05 6.34
CA ALA A 890 -21.31 13.68 5.57
C ALA A 890 -21.23 15.21 5.73
N PHE A 891 -21.18 15.94 4.61
CA PHE A 891 -20.89 17.38 4.60
C PHE A 891 -22.05 18.19 4.01
N GLN A 892 -22.59 19.15 4.77
CA GLN A 892 -23.72 19.97 4.31
C GLN A 892 -23.26 21.02 3.27
N LEU A 893 -23.36 20.69 1.98
CA LEU A 893 -22.91 21.57 0.90
C LEU A 893 -23.88 22.72 0.64
N THR A 894 -25.18 22.49 0.65
CA THR A 894 -26.21 23.54 0.56
C THR A 894 -27.32 23.29 1.58
N ALA A 895 -28.27 24.22 1.77
CA ALA A 895 -29.44 23.96 2.60
C ALA A 895 -30.30 22.77 2.10
N GLN A 896 -30.18 22.43 0.81
CA GLN A 896 -30.96 21.40 0.12
C GLN A 896 -30.17 20.11 -0.14
N TYR A 897 -28.84 20.13 0.02
CA TYR A 897 -27.98 19.02 -0.37
C TYR A 897 -26.80 18.78 0.58
N THR A 898 -26.66 17.53 1.01
CA THR A 898 -25.57 17.01 1.85
C THR A 898 -24.73 16.06 1.01
N ILE A 899 -23.43 16.32 0.87
CA ILE A 899 -22.48 15.36 0.28
C ILE A 899 -22.40 14.15 1.22
N PRO A 900 -22.69 12.91 0.76
CA PRO A 900 -22.54 11.72 1.59
C PRO A 900 -21.06 11.39 1.89
N LYS A 901 -20.80 10.78 3.04
CA LYS A 901 -19.49 10.18 3.37
C LYS A 901 -19.01 9.24 2.26
N GLY A 902 -17.71 9.27 1.96
CA GLY A 902 -17.04 8.44 0.97
C GLY A 902 -17.18 8.93 -0.48
N THR A 903 -18.02 9.93 -0.72
CA THR A 903 -18.18 10.60 -2.03
C THR A 903 -16.86 11.23 -2.46
N MET A 904 -16.53 11.06 -3.74
CA MET A 904 -15.43 11.79 -4.36
C MET A 904 -15.99 13.08 -4.98
N VAL A 905 -15.44 14.22 -4.56
CA VAL A 905 -15.94 15.55 -4.89
C VAL A 905 -14.94 16.22 -5.82
N PHE A 906 -15.44 16.72 -6.94
CA PHE A 906 -14.67 17.37 -7.99
C PHE A 906 -15.12 18.84 -8.11
N PRO A 907 -14.64 19.75 -7.24
CA PRO A 907 -14.76 21.18 -7.48
C PRO A 907 -14.04 21.57 -8.77
N SER A 908 -14.78 22.18 -9.69
CA SER A 908 -14.27 22.62 -10.98
C SER A 908 -13.62 23.99 -10.87
N VAL A 909 -12.29 23.99 -10.90
CA VAL A 909 -11.50 25.21 -11.05
C VAL A 909 -11.80 25.84 -12.41
N TYR A 910 -11.89 25.03 -13.47
CA TYR A 910 -12.20 25.49 -14.82
C TYR A 910 -13.53 26.24 -14.87
N GLU A 911 -14.65 25.64 -14.47
CA GLU A 911 -15.96 26.31 -14.58
C GLU A 911 -16.10 27.50 -13.62
N SER A 912 -15.44 27.48 -12.46
CA SER A 912 -15.43 28.62 -11.52
C SER A 912 -14.81 29.87 -12.15
N SER A 913 -13.75 29.69 -12.95
CA SER A 913 -13.08 30.77 -13.68
C SER A 913 -13.95 31.53 -14.68
N PHE A 914 -15.14 31.04 -15.04
CA PHE A 914 -16.06 31.68 -15.99
C PHE A 914 -17.33 32.26 -15.32
N GLN A 915 -17.40 32.28 -13.99
CA GLN A 915 -18.57 32.77 -13.26
C GLN A 915 -18.37 34.18 -12.71
N GLY A 916 -19.40 35.02 -12.78
CA GLY A 916 -19.40 36.42 -12.33
C GLY A 916 -18.67 37.39 -13.27
N PHE A 917 -17.58 36.97 -13.90
CA PHE A 917 -16.80 37.79 -14.84
C PHE A 917 -17.63 38.26 -16.05
N GLN A 918 -17.44 39.51 -16.48
CA GLN A 918 -18.08 40.05 -17.67
C GLN A 918 -17.42 39.46 -18.93
N ASP A 919 -18.21 39.01 -19.91
CA ASP A 919 -17.69 38.41 -21.16
C ASP A 919 -16.63 37.34 -20.87
N ALA A 920 -16.97 36.43 -19.94
CA ALA A 920 -16.04 35.47 -19.35
C ALA A 920 -15.40 34.51 -20.36
N ASP A 921 -16.13 34.17 -21.43
CA ASP A 921 -15.70 33.31 -22.53
C ASP A 921 -14.76 34.04 -23.53
N ALA A 922 -14.57 35.36 -23.37
CA ALA A 922 -13.52 36.08 -24.06
C ALA A 922 -12.24 36.09 -23.21
N PHE A 923 -11.08 36.00 -23.87
CA PHE A 923 -9.80 36.28 -23.25
C PHE A 923 -9.60 37.80 -23.17
N ASP A 924 -9.80 38.36 -21.98
CA ASP A 924 -9.81 39.80 -21.73
C ASP A 924 -9.09 40.13 -20.41
N PRO A 925 -7.81 40.57 -20.48
CA PRO A 925 -7.05 41.00 -19.32
C PRO A 925 -7.61 42.21 -18.58
N ASP A 926 -8.46 43.05 -19.20
CA ASP A 926 -8.95 44.27 -18.55
C ASP A 926 -9.85 43.98 -17.33
N ARG A 927 -10.35 42.75 -17.17
CA ARG A 927 -11.01 42.30 -15.93
C ARG A 927 -10.11 42.34 -14.69
N PHE A 928 -8.79 42.21 -14.87
CA PHE A 928 -7.77 42.24 -13.82
C PHE A 928 -6.94 43.54 -13.80
N PHE A 929 -7.19 44.46 -14.74
CA PHE A 929 -6.43 45.72 -14.90
C PHE A 929 -7.30 46.98 -14.72
N SER A 930 -8.57 46.94 -15.15
CA SER A 930 -9.45 48.11 -15.15
C SER A 930 -9.98 48.45 -13.76
N GLU A 931 -9.62 49.65 -13.27
CA GLU A 931 -10.16 50.20 -12.02
C GLU A 931 -11.67 50.45 -12.05
N ALA A 932 -12.29 50.53 -13.25
CA ALA A 932 -13.73 50.66 -13.40
C ALA A 932 -14.48 49.32 -13.30
N ARG A 933 -13.83 48.19 -13.60
CA ARG A 933 -14.45 46.85 -13.58
C ARG A 933 -14.21 46.10 -12.28
N ARG A 934 -12.95 46.06 -11.79
CA ARG A 934 -12.58 45.47 -10.48
C ARG A 934 -13.12 44.06 -10.22
N GLU A 935 -13.27 43.27 -11.29
CA GLU A 935 -13.80 41.89 -11.23
C GLU A 935 -12.91 40.98 -10.38
N ASP A 936 -11.62 41.28 -10.32
CA ASP A 936 -10.61 40.66 -9.45
C ASP A 936 -10.93 40.79 -7.94
N VAL A 937 -11.58 41.89 -7.54
CA VAL A 937 -12.00 42.16 -6.16
C VAL A 937 -13.41 41.65 -5.92
N VAL A 938 -14.35 41.94 -6.83
CA VAL A 938 -15.78 41.56 -6.69
C VAL A 938 -15.96 40.05 -6.75
N TYR A 939 -15.28 39.38 -7.69
CA TYR A 939 -15.39 37.93 -7.93
C TYR A 939 -14.15 37.16 -7.47
N LYS A 940 -13.41 37.69 -6.48
CA LYS A 940 -12.18 37.09 -5.93
C LYS A 940 -12.30 35.59 -5.61
N ARG A 941 -13.46 35.14 -5.11
CA ARG A 941 -13.72 33.73 -4.77
C ARG A 941 -13.85 32.80 -5.98
N ASN A 942 -14.14 33.34 -7.16
CA ASN A 942 -14.33 32.58 -8.39
C ASN A 942 -12.98 32.21 -9.05
N PHE A 943 -11.92 32.96 -8.73
CA PHE A 943 -10.55 32.68 -9.18
C PHE A 943 -9.91 31.56 -8.35
N LEU A 944 -10.28 30.31 -8.65
CA LEU A 944 -9.79 29.10 -7.96
C LEU A 944 -8.57 28.45 -8.62
N ALA A 945 -7.88 29.12 -9.55
CA ALA A 945 -6.69 28.61 -10.27
C ALA A 945 -5.56 28.10 -9.35
N PHE A 946 -5.55 28.57 -8.10
CA PHE A 946 -4.61 28.19 -7.04
C PHE A 946 -5.30 27.55 -5.82
N GLY A 947 -6.57 27.13 -5.96
CA GLY A 947 -7.40 26.68 -4.83
C GLY A 947 -7.71 27.78 -3.81
N ALA A 948 -8.20 27.39 -2.63
CA ALA A 948 -8.47 28.29 -1.51
C ALA A 948 -8.28 27.56 -0.17
N GLY A 949 -8.33 28.31 0.94
CA GLY A 949 -8.35 27.73 2.29
C GLY A 949 -7.00 27.20 2.79
N SER A 950 -7.05 26.23 3.70
CA SER A 950 -5.87 25.65 4.38
C SER A 950 -4.88 24.98 3.42
N HIS A 951 -5.36 24.47 2.28
CA HIS A 951 -4.60 23.79 1.23
C HIS A 951 -4.50 24.61 -0.08
N GLN A 952 -4.65 25.94 -0.03
CA GLN A 952 -4.35 26.82 -1.17
C GLN A 952 -2.91 26.57 -1.68
N CYS A 953 -2.71 26.67 -3.00
CA CYS A 953 -1.45 26.43 -3.66
C CYS A 953 -0.38 27.41 -3.18
N VAL A 954 0.51 26.88 -2.36
CA VAL A 954 1.63 27.59 -1.74
C VAL A 954 2.60 28.19 -2.79
N GLY A 955 2.70 27.59 -3.97
CA GLY A 955 3.52 28.09 -5.08
C GLY A 955 2.91 29.22 -5.91
N GLN A 956 1.76 29.79 -5.54
CA GLN A 956 1.02 30.77 -6.37
C GLN A 956 1.86 31.96 -6.84
N HIS A 957 2.58 32.61 -5.92
CA HIS A 957 3.40 33.78 -6.27
C HIS A 957 4.56 33.42 -7.20
N TYR A 958 5.21 32.27 -6.97
CA TYR A 958 6.26 31.76 -7.86
C TYR A 958 5.74 31.53 -9.29
N ALA A 959 4.61 30.83 -9.42
CA ALA A 959 4.02 30.48 -10.72
C ALA A 959 3.56 31.72 -11.50
N LEU A 960 2.90 32.67 -10.85
CA LEU A 960 2.48 33.93 -11.50
C LEU A 960 3.67 34.79 -11.92
N ASN A 961 4.69 34.94 -11.06
CA ASN A 961 5.88 35.73 -11.39
C ASN A 961 6.68 35.12 -12.54
N GLN A 962 6.82 33.79 -12.56
CA GLN A 962 7.42 33.05 -13.67
C GLN A 962 6.66 33.28 -14.98
N LEU A 963 5.33 33.26 -14.93
CA LEU A 963 4.49 33.49 -16.11
C LEU A 963 4.56 34.93 -16.62
N VAL A 964 4.58 35.92 -15.72
CA VAL A 964 4.76 37.35 -16.07
C VAL A 964 6.12 37.58 -16.74
N LEU A 965 7.21 37.06 -16.17
CA LEU A 965 8.54 37.16 -16.77
C LEU A 965 8.60 36.47 -18.13
N PHE A 966 8.03 35.27 -18.24
CA PHE A 966 7.96 34.58 -19.54
C PHE A 966 7.18 35.39 -20.57
N VAL A 967 5.99 35.90 -20.24
CA VAL A 967 5.17 36.72 -21.16
C VAL A 967 5.94 37.98 -21.59
N ALA A 968 6.54 38.71 -20.65
CA ALA A 968 7.30 39.93 -20.96
C ALA A 968 8.51 39.65 -21.87
N LEU A 969 9.30 38.62 -21.55
CA LEU A 969 10.50 38.26 -22.31
C LEU A 969 10.15 37.66 -23.68
N PHE A 970 9.19 36.75 -23.74
CA PHE A 970 8.74 36.11 -24.98
C PHE A 970 8.13 37.13 -25.94
N ALA A 971 7.23 38.00 -25.47
CA ALA A 971 6.63 39.04 -26.29
C ALA A 971 7.66 40.04 -26.85
N SER A 972 8.71 40.35 -26.08
CA SER A 972 9.73 41.34 -26.46
C SER A 972 10.87 40.78 -27.33
N LEU A 973 11.24 39.51 -27.16
CA LEU A 973 12.40 38.90 -27.84
C LEU A 973 12.03 38.04 -29.06
N VAL A 974 10.77 37.61 -29.16
CA VAL A 974 10.32 36.63 -30.14
C VAL A 974 9.15 37.18 -30.95
N ASP A 975 9.24 37.05 -32.27
CA ASP A 975 8.09 37.08 -33.15
C ASP A 975 7.68 35.64 -33.43
N PHE A 976 6.41 35.34 -33.18
CA PHE A 976 5.88 33.99 -33.21
C PHE A 976 4.55 33.97 -33.97
N ARG A 977 4.21 32.80 -34.49
CA ARG A 977 2.88 32.53 -35.05
C ARG A 977 2.45 31.11 -34.68
N ARG A 978 1.25 30.93 -34.17
CA ARG A 978 0.65 29.62 -33.91
C ARG A 978 0.37 28.90 -35.23
N GLU A 979 0.76 27.63 -35.33
CA GLU A 979 0.29 26.78 -36.42
C GLU A 979 -1.13 26.29 -36.12
N ARG A 980 -2.12 26.83 -36.83
CA ARG A 980 -3.54 26.51 -36.63
C ARG A 980 -3.93 25.29 -37.46
N THR A 981 -3.67 24.10 -36.92
CA THR A 981 -4.24 22.84 -37.42
C THR A 981 -5.61 22.57 -36.81
N GLU A 982 -6.42 21.68 -37.41
CA GLU A 982 -7.77 21.40 -36.93
C GLU A 982 -7.74 20.84 -35.50
N GLY A 983 -8.36 21.58 -34.56
CA GLY A 983 -8.40 21.22 -33.14
C GLY A 983 -7.09 21.41 -32.38
N CYS A 984 -6.14 22.21 -32.88
CA CYS A 984 -4.83 22.43 -32.23
C CYS A 984 -4.92 23.00 -30.80
N ASP A 985 -5.83 23.96 -30.59
CA ASP A 985 -6.08 24.61 -29.30
C ASP A 985 -7.22 23.96 -28.52
N VAL A 986 -7.67 22.75 -28.90
CA VAL A 986 -8.59 21.97 -28.05
C VAL A 986 -7.82 21.53 -26.79
N PRO A 987 -8.32 21.84 -25.58
CA PRO A 987 -7.67 21.42 -24.34
C PRO A 987 -7.65 19.89 -24.20
N VAL A 988 -6.56 19.36 -23.64
CA VAL A 988 -6.44 17.95 -23.24
C VAL A 988 -6.03 17.90 -21.76
N TYR A 989 -6.70 17.04 -20.98
CA TYR A 989 -6.46 16.89 -19.53
C TYR A 989 -5.64 15.63 -19.21
N MET A 990 -4.39 15.76 -18.76
CA MET A 990 -3.62 14.71 -18.03
C MET A 990 -2.26 15.25 -17.52
N PRO A 991 -1.96 15.19 -16.20
CA PRO A 991 -2.86 15.55 -15.09
C PRO A 991 -3.20 17.07 -15.10
N THR A 992 -2.60 17.86 -16.01
CA THR A 992 -2.88 19.28 -16.23
C THR A 992 -3.48 19.54 -17.62
N MET A 993 -4.03 20.74 -17.84
CA MET A 993 -4.63 21.18 -19.11
C MET A 993 -3.57 21.65 -20.11
N VAL A 994 -3.52 21.08 -21.32
CA VAL A 994 -2.55 21.50 -22.36
C VAL A 994 -3.19 21.56 -23.76
N PRO A 995 -2.63 22.35 -24.71
CA PRO A 995 -3.04 22.28 -26.11
C PRO A 995 -2.76 20.88 -26.69
N ARG A 996 -3.71 20.34 -27.46
CA ARG A 996 -3.70 18.97 -28.00
C ARG A 996 -2.41 18.62 -28.78
N ASP A 997 -1.91 19.55 -29.57
CA ASP A 997 -0.73 19.37 -30.43
C ASP A 997 0.61 19.68 -29.73
N GLY A 998 0.59 20.06 -28.45
CA GLY A 998 1.78 20.49 -27.73
C GLY A 998 2.22 21.93 -28.05
N CYS A 999 1.31 22.77 -28.54
CA CYS A 999 1.54 24.17 -28.91
C CYS A 999 2.58 24.30 -30.03
N VAL A 1000 2.20 23.90 -31.24
CA VAL A 1000 3.05 24.04 -32.44
C VAL A 1000 3.09 25.49 -32.92
N VAL A 1001 4.31 26.05 -33.01
CA VAL A 1001 4.54 27.47 -33.30
C VAL A 1001 5.71 27.67 -34.27
N TYR A 1002 5.56 28.63 -35.16
CA TYR A 1002 6.65 29.26 -35.91
C TYR A 1002 7.33 30.27 -35.00
N LEU A 1003 8.67 30.24 -34.89
CA LEU A 1003 9.45 31.16 -34.07
C LEU A 1003 10.49 31.89 -34.92
N LYS A 1004 10.60 33.21 -34.76
CA LYS A 1004 11.63 34.05 -35.36
C LYS A 1004 12.12 35.06 -34.32
N GLN A 1005 13.39 35.44 -34.41
CA GLN A 1005 13.90 36.55 -33.62
C GLN A 1005 13.18 37.84 -34.06
N ARG A 1006 12.77 38.63 -33.06
CA ARG A 1006 12.16 39.95 -33.25
C ARG A 1006 13.22 41.03 -33.49
#